data_AF-A0A8T4PRQ5-F1
#
_entry.id   AF-A0A8T4PRQ5-F1
#
_cell.length_a   1.000
_cell.length_b   1.000
_cell.length_c   1.000
_cell.angle_alpha   90.00
_cell.angle_beta   90.00
_cell.angle_gamma   90.00
#
_symmetry.space_group_name_H-M   'P 1'
#
loop_
_entity.id
_entity.type
_entity.pdbx_description
1 polymer ?
#
loop_
_entity_poly.entity_id
_entity_poly.type
_entity_poly.pdbx_seq_one_letter_code
_entity_poly.pdbx_strand_id
1 'polypeptide(L)'
;MKGGVEINYEGEEALDNIIISNSGFFDLYYGVYSCCYTERITVTADVPGGTVFQDITGGAVWLEDDYAGGVFTVENTLMNNIGEDEGDGIFIYGANQVSIRNNALAGITGDGIVIGSAEDGFELTIADNNVTTEGYGIYAGKDDSVSYETINISGNIIEDNDYSGVYLSDTYFDILTFSENTISGNSEGGIYVYEVSEGAEATFSRNRIEDNGNEDGWGDGIYVEYVSGEGSTLNITDNPAISGNIGKGIYIYSIDALVTISGNNTIEDNGQAGIYVEYIDGDEELPATLTIEENTISDNGGESERTGIHLLYVESADVSINQNSITDDSKGLIVEDTDNEIDATSNWWGDTEPSDNVEGNVDYSPYCTDSSCSATEEEGQTTVDEEIEEELDLNNQTNNATDGSIVIGGEVKDIEDYTGGDLNNTNVSLETIGDVNVSIDKAVQLTTSSGATINLTNANLTGVTVSIPNGTTILASSSWDGILLPPTSGTSNGTAPSGFSVGGTVIEVGSSSSVLIFDTAVTIMLNGVTGSVGYKPAGSSQWVQITTVCGGTYDAPENPTFPGECYITDGTNTKIVTYHFTSYGNLNSNPSDSGSAGSTSGGGSNSGGTAFSYGESGEEEAPAAEEAAPAEETAPAGTTETPDTGLTGITGAVTGGAGANLATYLIVFAIIVGGLLLYMKVRKAKE
;
A
#
# COMPACT_ATOMS: atom_id res chain seq x y z
N MET A 1 -6.28 -41.37 9.62
CA MET A 1 -7.39 -41.54 10.59
C MET A 1 -8.11 -40.23 10.51
N LYS A 2 -9.31 -40.20 9.92
CA LYS A 2 -10.12 -38.98 9.83
C LYS A 2 -10.61 -38.63 11.23
N GLY A 3 -10.31 -37.44 11.71
CA GLY A 3 -10.66 -36.98 13.05
C GLY A 3 -11.06 -35.52 12.98
N GLY A 4 -12.28 -35.24 12.51
CA GLY A 4 -12.88 -33.91 12.64
C GLY A 4 -13.25 -33.64 14.10
N VAL A 5 -13.19 -32.37 14.48
CA VAL A 5 -13.68 -31.87 15.77
C VAL A 5 -14.95 -31.08 15.46
N GLU A 6 -16.09 -31.77 15.52
CA GLU A 6 -17.41 -31.15 15.46
C GLU A 6 -17.85 -30.82 16.89
N ILE A 7 -18.08 -29.54 17.17
CA ILE A 7 -18.61 -29.06 18.44
C ILE A 7 -20.03 -28.56 18.19
N ASN A 8 -21.01 -29.44 18.43
CA ASN A 8 -22.42 -29.07 18.41
C ASN A 8 -22.87 -28.76 19.84
N TYR A 9 -23.30 -27.52 20.08
CA TYR A 9 -23.83 -27.09 21.37
C TYR A 9 -25.30 -26.68 21.24
N GLU A 10 -26.19 -27.47 21.87
CA GLU A 10 -27.64 -27.26 21.89
C GLU A 10 -28.14 -26.89 23.32
N GLY A 11 -27.43 -26.02 24.05
CA GLY A 11 -27.76 -25.64 25.43
C GLY A 11 -28.25 -24.21 25.57
N GLU A 12 -29.25 -23.94 26.43
CA GLU A 12 -29.84 -22.60 26.64
C GLU A 12 -28.91 -21.57 27.34
N GLU A 13 -27.72 -21.97 27.78
CA GLU A 13 -26.74 -21.10 28.46
C GLU A 13 -25.67 -20.60 27.47
N ALA A 14 -25.30 -19.31 27.53
CA ALA A 14 -24.25 -18.74 26.71
C ALA A 14 -22.90 -19.45 26.94
N LEU A 15 -22.15 -19.66 25.86
CA LEU A 15 -20.78 -20.18 25.93
C LEU A 15 -19.79 -19.01 25.92
N ASP A 16 -19.03 -18.85 27.01
CA ASP A 16 -17.91 -17.90 27.08
C ASP A 16 -16.66 -18.52 26.44
N ASN A 17 -16.20 -17.93 25.34
CA ASN A 17 -14.90 -18.18 24.69
C ASN A 17 -14.64 -19.67 24.31
N ILE A 18 -15.03 -20.04 23.08
CA ILE A 18 -14.63 -21.33 22.49
C ILE A 18 -13.27 -21.14 21.80
N ILE A 19 -12.21 -21.73 22.36
CA ILE A 19 -10.88 -21.76 21.72
C ILE A 19 -10.60 -23.15 21.20
N ILE A 20 -10.46 -23.27 19.89
CA ILE A 20 -10.06 -24.51 19.23
C ILE A 20 -8.61 -24.34 18.75
N SER A 21 -7.68 -24.94 19.49
CA SER A 21 -6.26 -24.92 19.15
C SER A 21 -5.77 -26.32 18.74
N ASN A 22 -5.18 -26.47 17.56
CA ASN A 22 -4.58 -27.74 17.13
C ASN A 22 -3.14 -27.56 16.63
N SER A 23 -2.24 -28.41 17.14
CA SER A 23 -0.80 -28.41 16.83
C SER A 23 -0.33 -29.74 16.19
N GLY A 24 -1.20 -30.47 15.47
CA GLY A 24 -0.96 -31.84 14.99
C GLY A 24 -1.37 -32.12 13.54
N PHE A 25 -0.76 -33.16 12.95
CA PHE A 25 -0.95 -33.63 11.56
C PHE A 25 -2.28 -34.40 11.33
N PHE A 26 -3.43 -33.76 11.49
CA PHE A 26 -4.72 -34.41 11.21
C PHE A 26 -5.59 -33.55 10.28
N ASP A 27 -6.35 -34.21 9.41
CA ASP A 27 -7.42 -33.59 8.63
C ASP A 27 -8.54 -33.15 9.60
N LEU A 28 -8.85 -31.85 9.68
CA LEU A 28 -9.79 -31.30 10.64
C LEU A 28 -10.90 -30.51 9.94
N TYR A 29 -12.12 -31.00 10.12
CA TYR A 29 -13.33 -30.20 10.03
C TYR A 29 -13.57 -29.54 11.39
N TYR A 30 -13.74 -28.22 11.40
CA TYR A 30 -14.24 -27.47 12.55
C TYR A 30 -15.64 -26.96 12.20
N GLY A 31 -16.65 -27.69 12.68
CA GLY A 31 -18.02 -27.20 12.72
C GLY A 31 -18.33 -26.75 14.13
N VAL A 32 -18.60 -25.46 14.31
CA VAL A 32 -19.22 -24.95 15.55
C VAL A 32 -20.61 -24.47 15.18
N TYR A 33 -21.61 -25.21 15.65
CA TYR A 33 -23.01 -24.81 15.58
C TYR A 33 -23.47 -24.47 16.99
N SER A 34 -23.86 -23.22 17.21
CA SER A 34 -24.48 -22.77 18.46
C SER A 34 -25.87 -22.23 18.18
N CYS A 35 -26.89 -22.86 18.78
CA CYS A 35 -28.25 -22.34 18.74
C CYS A 35 -28.51 -21.25 19.80
N CYS A 36 -27.46 -20.76 20.47
CA CYS A 36 -27.48 -19.85 21.61
C CYS A 36 -26.28 -18.89 21.58
N TYR A 37 -26.46 -17.67 22.11
CA TYR A 37 -25.46 -16.59 22.10
C TYR A 37 -24.05 -17.05 22.53
N THR A 38 -23.06 -16.87 21.66
CA THR A 38 -21.64 -17.17 21.93
C THR A 38 -20.83 -15.88 21.92
N GLU A 39 -20.15 -15.51 23.02
CA GLU A 39 -19.42 -14.23 23.07
C GLU A 39 -18.22 -14.20 22.09
N ARG A 40 -17.48 -15.30 21.98
CA ARG A 40 -16.29 -15.40 21.12
C ARG A 40 -15.98 -16.84 20.70
N ILE A 41 -15.65 -17.03 19.42
CA ILE A 41 -15.07 -18.24 18.87
C ILE A 41 -13.71 -17.91 18.25
N THR A 42 -12.66 -18.60 18.70
CA THR A 42 -11.32 -18.48 18.14
C THR A 42 -10.85 -19.84 17.65
N VAL A 43 -10.60 -19.95 16.35
CA VAL A 43 -9.97 -21.12 15.74
C VAL A 43 -8.52 -20.75 15.42
N THR A 44 -7.58 -21.43 16.08
CA THR A 44 -6.15 -21.29 15.84
C THR A 44 -5.57 -22.64 15.46
N ALA A 45 -5.16 -22.79 14.20
CA ALA A 45 -4.46 -23.99 13.74
C ALA A 45 -2.97 -23.67 13.58
N ASP A 46 -2.10 -24.54 14.10
CA ASP A 46 -0.64 -24.44 13.98
C ASP A 46 -0.17 -25.77 13.37
N VAL A 47 -0.44 -25.96 12.08
CA VAL A 47 -0.11 -27.22 11.38
C VAL A 47 1.27 -27.07 10.71
N PRO A 48 2.24 -27.97 10.93
CA PRO A 48 3.53 -27.87 10.24
C PRO A 48 3.37 -28.16 8.74
N GLY A 49 3.94 -27.30 7.90
CA GLY A 49 3.77 -27.30 6.44
C GLY A 49 3.96 -28.65 5.75
N GLY A 50 3.09 -28.91 4.75
CA GLY A 50 3.11 -30.10 3.90
C GLY A 50 1.99 -31.12 4.15
N THR A 51 0.91 -30.73 4.84
CA THR A 51 -0.26 -31.59 5.04
C THR A 51 -1.32 -31.27 3.98
N VAL A 52 -1.68 -32.28 3.18
CA VAL A 52 -2.72 -32.24 2.15
C VAL A 52 -3.98 -32.85 2.76
N PHE A 53 -5.07 -32.08 2.83
CA PHE A 53 -6.37 -32.55 3.33
C PHE A 53 -7.03 -33.39 2.23
N GLN A 54 -7.83 -34.42 2.54
CA GLN A 54 -8.62 -35.19 1.55
C GLN A 54 -9.95 -35.67 2.14
N ASP A 55 -11.05 -35.36 1.46
CA ASP A 55 -12.42 -35.88 1.62
C ASP A 55 -13.13 -35.53 2.96
N ILE A 56 -13.87 -34.42 2.95
CA ILE A 56 -14.92 -33.97 3.87
C ILE A 56 -16.04 -33.34 3.01
N THR A 57 -17.29 -33.47 3.44
CA THR A 57 -18.47 -32.97 2.73
C THR A 57 -19.07 -31.89 3.62
N GLY A 58 -18.94 -30.62 3.23
CA GLY A 58 -19.17 -29.44 4.08
C GLY A 58 -17.83 -28.73 4.37
N GLY A 59 -17.81 -27.41 4.21
CA GLY A 59 -16.59 -26.59 4.15
C GLY A 59 -15.57 -26.82 5.24
N ALA A 60 -14.32 -26.47 4.98
CA ALA A 60 -13.21 -26.85 5.84
C ALA A 60 -13.21 -26.12 7.20
N VAL A 61 -13.76 -24.90 7.26
CA VAL A 61 -14.16 -24.21 8.51
C VAL A 61 -15.59 -23.68 8.37
N TRP A 62 -16.49 -24.11 9.23
CA TRP A 62 -17.88 -23.63 9.28
C TRP A 62 -18.18 -23.07 10.67
N LEU A 63 -18.48 -21.77 10.76
CA LEU A 63 -18.89 -21.10 11.99
C LEU A 63 -20.28 -20.50 11.83
N GLU A 64 -21.20 -20.90 12.70
CA GLU A 64 -22.60 -20.48 12.70
C GLU A 64 -23.07 -20.18 14.12
N ASP A 65 -23.56 -18.95 14.37
CA ASP A 65 -24.28 -18.59 15.59
C ASP A 65 -25.67 -18.02 15.21
N ASP A 66 -26.72 -18.74 15.61
CA ASP A 66 -28.11 -18.35 15.34
C ASP A 66 -28.55 -17.11 16.17
N TYR A 67 -27.74 -16.69 17.17
CA TYR A 67 -27.99 -15.52 18.01
C TYR A 67 -26.93 -14.44 17.80
N ALA A 68 -27.30 -13.41 17.04
CA ALA A 68 -26.52 -12.20 16.76
C ALA A 68 -25.73 -11.68 18.00
N GLY A 69 -24.40 -11.61 17.85
CA GLY A 69 -23.51 -10.93 18.79
C GLY A 69 -22.18 -11.63 19.13
N GLY A 70 -21.83 -12.71 18.42
CA GLY A 70 -20.53 -13.36 18.58
C GLY A 70 -19.38 -12.70 17.83
N VAL A 71 -18.19 -12.77 18.43
CA VAL A 71 -16.90 -12.38 17.82
C VAL A 71 -16.20 -13.63 17.29
N PHE A 72 -16.00 -13.74 15.98
CA PHE A 72 -15.29 -14.86 15.37
C PHE A 72 -13.89 -14.46 14.91
N THR A 73 -12.91 -15.30 15.22
CA THR A 73 -11.53 -15.13 14.80
C THR A 73 -11.00 -16.45 14.23
N VAL A 74 -10.59 -16.42 12.97
CA VAL A 74 -9.95 -17.53 12.27
C VAL A 74 -8.55 -17.09 11.89
N GLU A 75 -7.56 -17.56 12.66
CA GLU A 75 -6.15 -17.20 12.46
C GLU A 75 -5.30 -18.47 12.31
N ASN A 76 -4.49 -18.52 11.27
CA ASN A 76 -3.52 -19.60 11.07
C ASN A 76 -2.11 -19.02 11.06
N THR A 77 -1.25 -19.43 11.99
CA THR A 77 0.12 -18.88 12.12
C THR A 77 1.13 -19.53 11.18
N LEU A 78 0.71 -20.56 10.45
CA LEU A 78 1.51 -21.28 9.46
C LEU A 78 0.64 -21.45 8.20
N MET A 79 1.04 -20.89 7.06
CA MET A 79 0.32 -21.09 5.78
C MET A 79 0.08 -22.59 5.52
N ASN A 80 -1.12 -23.08 5.77
CA ASN A 80 -1.53 -24.47 5.57
C ASN A 80 -2.79 -24.50 4.74
N ASN A 81 -2.82 -25.46 3.83
CA ASN A 81 -3.90 -25.62 2.88
C ASN A 81 -5.22 -25.97 3.59
N ILE A 82 -6.27 -25.17 3.46
CA ILE A 82 -7.62 -25.52 3.92
C ILE A 82 -8.41 -25.96 2.67
N GLY A 83 -8.35 -27.24 2.29
CA GLY A 83 -9.17 -27.78 1.18
C GLY A 83 -8.65 -29.05 0.47
N GLU A 84 -9.53 -30.07 0.38
CA GLU A 84 -9.74 -30.97 -0.80
C GLU A 84 -11.16 -31.58 -0.70
N ASP A 85 -12.18 -30.72 -0.67
CA ASP A 85 -13.56 -31.06 -0.27
C ASP A 85 -14.62 -30.50 -1.24
N GLU A 86 -15.79 -31.15 -1.31
CA GLU A 86 -17.00 -30.61 -1.97
C GLU A 86 -17.59 -29.49 -1.08
N GLY A 87 -17.25 -28.22 -1.33
CA GLY A 87 -17.84 -27.06 -0.63
C GLY A 87 -16.92 -25.84 -0.50
N ASP A 88 -17.37 -24.83 0.25
CA ASP A 88 -16.65 -23.57 0.48
C ASP A 88 -15.49 -23.76 1.49
N GLY A 89 -14.43 -22.94 1.42
CA GLY A 89 -13.25 -23.05 2.29
C GLY A 89 -13.53 -22.64 3.73
N ILE A 90 -13.78 -21.35 3.94
CA ILE A 90 -14.22 -20.76 5.21
C ILE A 90 -15.63 -20.23 5.00
N PHE A 91 -16.61 -20.72 5.75
CA PHE A 91 -17.98 -20.25 5.71
C PHE A 91 -18.38 -19.68 7.08
N ILE A 92 -18.84 -18.43 7.08
CA ILE A 92 -19.28 -17.71 8.28
C ILE A 92 -20.74 -17.31 8.16
N TYR A 93 -21.52 -17.58 9.20
CA TYR A 93 -22.92 -17.20 9.31
C TYR A 93 -23.23 -16.67 10.74
N GLY A 94 -23.94 -15.55 10.83
CA GLY A 94 -24.48 -15.05 12.11
C GLY A 94 -23.44 -14.56 13.13
N ALA A 95 -22.52 -13.68 12.75
CA ALA A 95 -21.60 -13.00 13.68
C ALA A 95 -21.89 -11.49 13.75
N ASN A 96 -21.21 -10.76 14.65
CA ASN A 96 -21.15 -9.29 14.65
C ASN A 96 -19.74 -8.76 14.37
N GLN A 97 -18.71 -9.57 14.60
CA GLN A 97 -17.34 -9.20 14.29
C GLN A 97 -16.60 -10.44 13.80
N VAL A 98 -15.99 -10.36 12.64
CA VAL A 98 -15.27 -11.47 12.01
C VAL A 98 -13.88 -11.02 11.61
N SER A 99 -12.89 -11.81 12.02
CA SER A 99 -11.52 -11.63 11.56
C SER A 99 -10.94 -12.93 11.01
N ILE A 100 -10.49 -12.89 9.76
CA ILE A 100 -9.90 -14.02 9.04
C ILE A 100 -8.50 -13.60 8.58
N ARG A 101 -7.45 -14.17 9.19
CA ARG A 101 -6.08 -13.76 8.87
C ARG A 101 -5.09 -14.90 8.66
N ASN A 102 -4.11 -14.67 7.79
CA ASN A 102 -2.95 -15.54 7.58
C ASN A 102 -3.29 -16.97 7.12
N ASN A 103 -4.41 -17.16 6.43
CA ASN A 103 -4.84 -18.48 5.94
C ASN A 103 -4.33 -18.76 4.53
N ALA A 104 -4.11 -20.04 4.19
CA ALA A 104 -3.84 -20.48 2.82
C ALA A 104 -4.96 -21.44 2.38
N LEU A 105 -5.73 -21.05 1.38
CA LEU A 105 -6.93 -21.74 0.91
C LEU A 105 -6.66 -22.23 -0.52
N ALA A 106 -6.48 -23.54 -0.74
CA ALA A 106 -6.22 -24.12 -2.06
C ALA A 106 -6.88 -25.49 -2.24
N GLY A 107 -7.22 -25.85 -3.48
CA GLY A 107 -7.89 -27.14 -3.77
C GLY A 107 -9.32 -27.21 -3.24
N ILE A 108 -9.97 -26.06 -3.08
CA ILE A 108 -11.38 -25.91 -2.70
C ILE A 108 -12.22 -25.99 -3.97
N THR A 109 -13.31 -26.74 -3.97
CA THR A 109 -14.20 -26.88 -5.14
C THR A 109 -15.40 -25.90 -5.11
N GLY A 110 -15.60 -25.20 -3.98
CA GLY A 110 -16.60 -24.14 -3.80
C GLY A 110 -15.95 -22.76 -3.73
N ASP A 111 -16.49 -21.85 -2.94
CA ASP A 111 -15.92 -20.51 -2.76
C ASP A 111 -14.83 -20.52 -1.67
N GLY A 112 -13.83 -19.63 -1.74
CA GLY A 112 -12.72 -19.58 -0.78
C GLY A 112 -13.17 -19.15 0.62
N ILE A 113 -13.54 -17.87 0.76
CA ILE A 113 -14.09 -17.29 1.99
C ILE A 113 -15.51 -16.80 1.72
N VAL A 114 -16.47 -17.26 2.50
CA VAL A 114 -17.89 -16.94 2.35
C VAL A 114 -18.45 -16.33 3.62
N ILE A 115 -19.09 -15.17 3.48
CA ILE A 115 -19.88 -14.53 4.52
C ILE A 115 -21.36 -14.62 4.11
N GLY A 116 -22.09 -15.53 4.76
CA GLY A 116 -23.48 -15.87 4.42
C GLY A 116 -24.51 -14.88 4.98
N SER A 117 -24.31 -14.38 6.21
CA SER A 117 -25.18 -13.37 6.83
C SER A 117 -24.39 -12.49 7.80
N ALA A 118 -24.80 -11.22 7.90
CA ALA A 118 -24.36 -10.30 8.94
C ALA A 118 -25.54 -9.52 9.50
N GLU A 119 -25.40 -9.14 10.76
CA GLU A 119 -26.39 -8.37 11.52
C GLU A 119 -25.94 -6.90 11.61
N ASP A 120 -26.86 -6.02 12.00
CA ASP A 120 -26.60 -4.57 12.15
C ASP A 120 -25.37 -4.29 13.04
N GLY A 121 -24.43 -3.48 12.54
CA GLY A 121 -23.15 -3.20 13.22
C GLY A 121 -22.06 -4.25 13.01
N PHE A 122 -22.04 -4.96 11.87
CA PHE A 122 -21.04 -5.98 11.61
C PHE A 122 -19.68 -5.43 11.17
N GLU A 123 -18.61 -5.91 11.79
CA GLU A 123 -17.24 -5.62 11.39
C GLU A 123 -16.57 -6.84 10.76
N LEU A 124 -16.08 -6.71 9.52
CA LEU A 124 -15.35 -7.75 8.80
C LEU A 124 -13.89 -7.33 8.58
N THR A 125 -12.95 -8.22 8.91
CA THR A 125 -11.54 -8.08 8.50
C THR A 125 -11.04 -9.36 7.87
N ILE A 126 -10.57 -9.29 6.62
CA ILE A 126 -9.92 -10.38 5.89
C ILE A 126 -8.51 -9.90 5.51
N ALA A 127 -7.48 -10.42 6.18
CA ALA A 127 -6.12 -9.93 5.96
C ALA A 127 -5.05 -11.02 5.78
N ASP A 128 -4.08 -10.78 4.91
CA ASP A 128 -2.90 -11.64 4.73
C ASP A 128 -3.23 -13.11 4.35
N ASN A 129 -4.36 -13.34 3.68
CA ASN A 129 -4.75 -14.68 3.23
C ASN A 129 -4.28 -14.95 1.80
N ASN A 130 -3.94 -16.19 1.49
CA ASN A 130 -3.72 -16.70 0.13
C ASN A 130 -4.91 -17.57 -0.27
N VAL A 131 -5.58 -17.27 -1.40
CA VAL A 131 -6.83 -17.92 -1.82
C VAL A 131 -6.82 -18.31 -3.30
N THR A 132 -6.99 -19.61 -3.54
CA THR A 132 -7.17 -20.23 -4.87
C THR A 132 -8.25 -21.31 -4.81
N THR A 133 -9.28 -21.20 -5.64
CA THR A 133 -10.47 -22.06 -5.58
C THR A 133 -11.17 -22.26 -6.93
N GLU A 134 -12.02 -23.29 -7.06
CA GLU A 134 -12.91 -23.49 -8.22
C GLU A 134 -14.20 -22.61 -8.16
N GLY A 135 -14.25 -21.65 -7.23
CA GLY A 135 -15.37 -20.72 -7.01
C GLY A 135 -14.92 -19.27 -6.97
N TYR A 136 -15.61 -18.42 -6.21
CA TYR A 136 -15.13 -17.07 -5.88
C TYR A 136 -14.01 -17.13 -4.84
N GLY A 137 -13.00 -16.26 -4.93
CA GLY A 137 -11.97 -16.17 -3.88
C GLY A 137 -12.59 -15.73 -2.53
N ILE A 138 -13.24 -14.58 -2.53
CA ILE A 138 -14.03 -14.06 -1.40
C ILE A 138 -15.43 -13.73 -1.90
N TYR A 139 -16.45 -14.22 -1.19
CA TYR A 139 -17.86 -13.95 -1.47
C TYR A 139 -18.61 -13.48 -0.22
N ALA A 140 -19.09 -12.24 -0.23
CA ALA A 140 -20.04 -11.73 0.76
C ALA A 140 -21.43 -11.51 0.14
N GLY A 141 -22.48 -11.80 0.91
CA GLY A 141 -23.88 -11.59 0.51
C GLY A 141 -24.51 -12.74 -0.28
N LYS A 142 -24.10 -13.99 0.01
CA LYS A 142 -24.56 -15.18 -0.71
C LYS A 142 -26.03 -15.54 -0.48
N ASP A 143 -26.54 -15.34 0.73
CA ASP A 143 -27.86 -15.86 1.14
C ASP A 143 -28.91 -14.77 1.39
N ASP A 144 -28.51 -13.59 1.86
CA ASP A 144 -29.40 -12.45 2.12
C ASP A 144 -28.63 -11.13 1.91
N SER A 145 -29.35 -10.02 1.79
CA SER A 145 -28.72 -8.69 1.83
C SER A 145 -28.07 -8.46 3.19
N VAL A 146 -26.83 -8.00 3.16
CA VAL A 146 -26.00 -7.89 4.36
C VAL A 146 -25.52 -6.45 4.55
N SER A 147 -25.64 -5.93 5.76
CA SER A 147 -25.18 -4.57 6.12
C SER A 147 -24.02 -4.65 7.12
N TYR A 148 -22.94 -3.96 6.80
CA TYR A 148 -21.69 -3.94 7.57
C TYR A 148 -21.43 -2.52 8.11
N GLU A 149 -20.91 -2.39 9.33
CA GLU A 149 -20.33 -1.11 9.77
C GLU A 149 -18.96 -0.92 9.11
N THR A 150 -18.15 -1.97 9.02
CA THR A 150 -16.83 -1.89 8.38
C THR A 150 -16.45 -3.19 7.69
N ILE A 151 -15.91 -3.10 6.48
CA ILE A 151 -15.24 -4.18 5.76
C ILE A 151 -13.81 -3.77 5.45
N ASN A 152 -12.84 -4.51 5.99
CA ASN A 152 -11.41 -4.31 5.71
C ASN A 152 -10.84 -5.57 5.03
N ILE A 153 -10.40 -5.43 3.79
CA ILE A 153 -9.75 -6.50 3.02
C ILE A 153 -8.34 -6.03 2.65
N SER A 154 -7.31 -6.61 3.27
CA SER A 154 -5.93 -6.10 3.14
C SER A 154 -4.84 -7.15 3.02
N GLY A 155 -3.81 -6.92 2.20
CA GLY A 155 -2.63 -7.78 2.14
C GLY A 155 -2.88 -9.21 1.63
N ASN A 156 -4.04 -9.48 1.02
CA ASN A 156 -4.39 -10.81 0.54
C ASN A 156 -3.81 -11.10 -0.85
N ILE A 157 -3.53 -12.37 -1.14
CA ILE A 157 -3.21 -12.90 -2.46
C ILE A 157 -4.41 -13.74 -2.91
N ILE A 158 -5.13 -13.31 -3.93
CA ILE A 158 -6.36 -13.97 -4.40
C ILE A 158 -6.20 -14.27 -5.88
N GLU A 159 -5.79 -15.50 -6.18
CA GLU A 159 -5.27 -15.85 -7.50
C GLU A 159 -5.87 -17.14 -8.07
N ASP A 160 -5.97 -17.17 -9.41
CA ASP A 160 -6.35 -18.35 -10.20
C ASP A 160 -7.70 -18.97 -9.75
N ASN A 161 -8.68 -18.13 -9.39
CA ASN A 161 -10.02 -18.59 -9.05
C ASN A 161 -10.89 -18.75 -10.32
N ASP A 162 -11.79 -19.74 -10.34
CA ASP A 162 -12.66 -20.00 -11.51
C ASP A 162 -13.78 -18.94 -11.69
N TYR A 163 -14.01 -18.09 -10.70
CA TYR A 163 -14.91 -16.93 -10.75
C TYR A 163 -14.15 -15.64 -10.43
N SER A 164 -14.81 -14.61 -9.90
CA SER A 164 -14.14 -13.37 -9.49
C SER A 164 -13.26 -13.58 -8.26
N GLY A 165 -12.18 -12.79 -8.16
CA GLY A 165 -11.33 -12.79 -6.97
C GLY A 165 -12.13 -12.38 -5.72
N VAL A 166 -12.81 -11.24 -5.79
CA VAL A 166 -13.70 -10.76 -4.72
C VAL A 166 -15.06 -10.37 -5.27
N TYR A 167 -16.12 -10.85 -4.63
CA TYR A 167 -17.51 -10.62 -5.04
C TYR A 167 -18.35 -10.18 -3.83
N LEU A 168 -18.67 -8.90 -3.73
CA LEU A 168 -19.55 -8.33 -2.70
C LEU A 168 -20.93 -8.09 -3.32
N SER A 169 -21.79 -9.12 -3.27
CA SER A 169 -23.14 -9.08 -3.86
C SER A 169 -24.17 -8.59 -2.84
N ASP A 170 -25.09 -7.71 -3.22
CA ASP A 170 -26.15 -7.16 -2.34
C ASP A 170 -25.64 -6.78 -0.94
N THR A 171 -24.40 -6.27 -0.91
CA THR A 171 -23.61 -5.99 0.30
C THR A 171 -23.54 -4.48 0.50
N TYR A 172 -24.00 -4.03 1.66
CA TYR A 172 -24.06 -2.63 2.10
C TYR A 172 -23.07 -2.40 3.23
N PHE A 173 -22.42 -1.25 3.28
CA PHE A 173 -21.45 -0.95 4.33
C PHE A 173 -21.45 0.54 4.68
N ASP A 174 -21.01 0.91 5.89
CA ASP A 174 -20.65 2.30 6.19
C ASP A 174 -19.22 2.60 5.72
N ILE A 175 -18.28 1.68 5.93
CA ILE A 175 -16.88 1.83 5.51
C ILE A 175 -16.38 0.54 4.83
N LEU A 176 -15.80 0.68 3.64
CA LEU A 176 -15.12 -0.38 2.90
C LEU A 176 -13.68 0.04 2.58
N THR A 177 -12.70 -0.79 2.95
CA THR A 177 -11.30 -0.58 2.61
C THR A 177 -10.71 -1.81 1.93
N PHE A 178 -10.20 -1.63 0.72
CA PHE A 178 -9.33 -2.57 0.00
C PHE A 178 -7.92 -2.00 -0.05
N SER A 179 -6.95 -2.66 0.61
CA SER A 179 -5.56 -2.18 0.58
C SER A 179 -4.49 -3.26 0.42
N GLU A 180 -3.45 -2.99 -0.37
CA GLU A 180 -2.28 -3.89 -0.48
C GLU A 180 -2.61 -5.33 -0.94
N ASN A 181 -3.73 -5.55 -1.63
CA ASN A 181 -4.07 -6.89 -2.13
C ASN A 181 -3.45 -7.14 -3.50
N THR A 182 -3.11 -8.39 -3.79
CA THR A 182 -2.78 -8.90 -5.12
C THR A 182 -3.90 -9.81 -5.59
N ILE A 183 -4.60 -9.44 -6.66
CA ILE A 183 -5.75 -10.16 -7.19
C ILE A 183 -5.51 -10.45 -8.67
N SER A 184 -5.25 -11.70 -9.03
CA SER A 184 -4.79 -12.01 -10.39
C SER A 184 -5.23 -13.34 -10.98
N GLY A 185 -5.36 -13.40 -12.30
CA GLY A 185 -5.64 -14.67 -13.01
C GLY A 185 -7.02 -15.26 -12.72
N ASN A 186 -7.93 -14.50 -12.13
CA ASN A 186 -9.29 -14.94 -11.84
C ASN A 186 -10.12 -14.98 -13.13
N SER A 187 -10.93 -16.02 -13.34
CA SER A 187 -11.57 -16.27 -14.64
C SER A 187 -12.77 -15.36 -14.94
N GLU A 188 -13.31 -14.65 -13.95
CA GLU A 188 -14.29 -13.56 -14.16
C GLU A 188 -13.66 -12.21 -13.78
N GLY A 189 -14.15 -11.49 -12.76
CA GLY A 189 -13.61 -10.18 -12.38
C GLY A 189 -12.46 -10.21 -11.37
N GLY A 190 -11.76 -9.10 -11.22
CA GLY A 190 -10.88 -8.89 -10.06
C GLY A 190 -11.73 -8.66 -8.80
N ILE A 191 -12.36 -7.49 -8.72
CA ILE A 191 -13.23 -7.08 -7.61
C ILE A 191 -14.58 -6.61 -8.14
N TYR A 192 -15.66 -7.08 -7.51
CA TYR A 192 -17.01 -6.57 -7.70
C TYR A 192 -17.59 -6.04 -6.39
N VAL A 193 -18.17 -4.84 -6.44
CA VAL A 193 -18.93 -4.22 -5.36
C VAL A 193 -20.30 -3.79 -5.88
N TYR A 194 -21.34 -4.25 -5.19
CA TYR A 194 -22.72 -3.90 -5.53
C TYR A 194 -23.00 -2.40 -5.37
N GLU A 195 -22.91 -1.85 -4.16
CA GLU A 195 -23.33 -0.46 -3.92
C GLU A 195 -22.53 0.21 -2.80
N VAL A 196 -22.06 1.43 -3.07
CA VAL A 196 -21.62 2.41 -2.06
C VAL A 196 -22.83 3.31 -1.78
N SER A 197 -23.62 2.95 -0.77
CA SER A 197 -24.92 3.58 -0.49
C SER A 197 -24.82 4.89 0.30
N GLU A 198 -25.95 5.57 0.52
CA GLU A 198 -26.05 6.85 1.24
C GLU A 198 -25.19 6.89 2.52
N GLY A 199 -24.26 7.85 2.58
CA GLY A 199 -23.34 8.05 3.71
C GLY A 199 -22.17 7.07 3.82
N ALA A 200 -22.05 6.09 2.92
CA ALA A 200 -20.98 5.09 2.92
C ALA A 200 -19.69 5.60 2.27
N GLU A 201 -18.55 5.11 2.75
CA GLU A 201 -17.23 5.40 2.19
C GLU A 201 -16.54 4.11 1.73
N ALA A 202 -16.08 4.08 0.48
CA ALA A 202 -15.26 3.00 -0.07
C ALA A 202 -13.90 3.52 -0.54
N THR A 203 -12.82 2.84 -0.15
CA THR A 203 -11.45 3.17 -0.57
C THR A 203 -10.72 1.95 -1.11
N PHE A 204 -10.16 2.07 -2.31
CA PHE A 204 -9.30 1.09 -2.96
C PHE A 204 -7.90 1.68 -3.11
N SER A 205 -6.94 1.19 -2.32
CA SER A 205 -5.57 1.71 -2.34
C SER A 205 -4.46 0.69 -2.45
N ARG A 206 -3.41 0.98 -3.21
CA ARG A 206 -2.18 0.15 -3.24
C ARG A 206 -2.43 -1.32 -3.61
N ASN A 207 -3.47 -1.62 -4.39
CA ASN A 207 -3.77 -2.96 -4.86
C ASN A 207 -3.13 -3.23 -6.23
N ARG A 208 -2.75 -4.49 -6.46
CA ARG A 208 -2.39 -5.03 -7.77
C ARG A 208 -3.52 -5.92 -8.27
N ILE A 209 -4.12 -5.55 -9.40
CA ILE A 209 -5.30 -6.22 -9.97
C ILE A 209 -4.99 -6.55 -11.43
N GLU A 210 -4.50 -7.77 -11.65
CA GLU A 210 -3.77 -8.11 -12.88
C GLU A 210 -4.37 -9.35 -13.58
N ASP A 211 -4.48 -9.32 -14.90
CA ASP A 211 -4.79 -10.51 -15.72
C ASP A 211 -6.11 -11.24 -15.35
N ASN A 212 -7.14 -10.51 -14.89
CA ASN A 212 -8.45 -11.10 -14.59
C ASN A 212 -9.35 -11.13 -15.83
N GLY A 213 -10.20 -12.14 -15.94
CA GLY A 213 -11.18 -12.30 -17.00
C GLY A 213 -10.99 -13.53 -17.86
N ASN A 214 -12.00 -13.77 -18.69
CA ASN A 214 -12.00 -14.84 -19.67
C ASN A 214 -12.29 -14.31 -21.08
N GLU A 215 -12.03 -15.17 -22.07
CA GLU A 215 -12.16 -14.83 -23.50
C GLU A 215 -13.58 -14.40 -23.93
N ASP A 216 -14.61 -14.58 -23.10
CA ASP A 216 -15.99 -14.15 -23.40
C ASP A 216 -16.22 -12.64 -23.13
N GLY A 217 -15.19 -11.90 -22.70
CA GLY A 217 -15.22 -10.44 -22.54
C GLY A 217 -15.75 -9.96 -21.19
N TRP A 218 -15.83 -10.88 -20.22
CA TRP A 218 -16.07 -10.58 -18.81
C TRP A 218 -14.72 -10.54 -18.09
N GLY A 219 -14.54 -9.58 -17.19
CA GLY A 219 -13.36 -9.50 -16.34
C GLY A 219 -12.82 -8.10 -16.20
N ASP A 220 -13.62 -7.23 -15.60
CA ASP A 220 -13.15 -5.91 -15.19
C ASP A 220 -12.23 -6.07 -13.97
N GLY A 221 -11.20 -5.21 -13.87
CA GLY A 221 -10.31 -5.20 -12.72
C GLY A 221 -11.06 -4.81 -11.44
N ILE A 222 -11.58 -3.59 -11.40
CA ILE A 222 -12.49 -3.09 -10.36
C ILE A 222 -13.84 -2.78 -11.00
N TYR A 223 -14.91 -3.38 -10.49
CA TYR A 223 -16.28 -3.06 -10.88
C TYR A 223 -17.11 -2.63 -9.67
N VAL A 224 -17.61 -1.39 -9.70
CA VAL A 224 -18.60 -0.87 -8.75
C VAL A 224 -19.92 -0.60 -9.48
N GLU A 225 -21.01 -1.23 -9.06
CA GLU A 225 -22.29 -1.10 -9.77
C GLU A 225 -22.98 0.24 -9.46
N TYR A 226 -23.08 0.63 -8.19
CA TYR A 226 -23.69 1.90 -7.80
C TYR A 226 -22.83 2.67 -6.79
N VAL A 227 -22.65 3.96 -7.03
CA VAL A 227 -22.20 4.94 -6.01
C VAL A 227 -23.34 5.92 -5.84
N SER A 228 -24.14 5.72 -4.78
CA SER A 228 -25.46 6.34 -4.66
C SER A 228 -25.70 6.99 -3.29
N GLY A 229 -26.51 8.05 -3.26
CA GLY A 229 -27.02 8.68 -2.05
C GLY A 229 -26.17 9.82 -1.48
N GLU A 230 -26.81 10.70 -0.70
CA GLU A 230 -26.14 11.87 -0.11
C GLU A 230 -24.98 11.45 0.81
N GLY A 231 -23.80 12.01 0.55
CA GLY A 231 -22.62 11.78 1.37
C GLY A 231 -21.89 10.46 1.13
N SER A 232 -22.28 9.66 0.13
CA SER A 232 -21.51 8.48 -0.25
C SER A 232 -20.27 8.85 -1.08
N THR A 233 -19.16 8.15 -0.84
CA THR A 233 -17.85 8.45 -1.42
C THR A 233 -17.13 7.19 -1.88
N LEU A 234 -16.56 7.23 -3.08
CA LEU A 234 -15.66 6.19 -3.60
C LEU A 234 -14.31 6.81 -3.96
N ASN A 235 -13.25 6.31 -3.33
CA ASN A 235 -11.87 6.69 -3.59
C ASN A 235 -11.11 5.50 -4.19
N ILE A 236 -10.47 5.69 -5.35
CA ILE A 236 -9.55 4.71 -5.94
C ILE A 236 -8.20 5.42 -6.10
N THR A 237 -7.22 5.03 -5.30
CA THR A 237 -5.95 5.77 -5.18
C THR A 237 -4.73 4.87 -5.09
N ASP A 238 -3.61 5.29 -5.66
CA ASP A 238 -2.29 4.67 -5.50
C ASP A 238 -2.26 3.18 -5.84
N ASN A 239 -3.09 2.71 -6.77
CA ASN A 239 -3.06 1.31 -7.19
C ASN A 239 -1.96 1.12 -8.26
N PRO A 240 -0.83 0.47 -7.92
CA PRO A 240 0.36 0.45 -8.78
C PRO A 240 0.20 -0.44 -10.02
N ALA A 241 -0.87 -1.23 -10.11
CA ALA A 241 -1.18 -2.02 -11.29
C ALA A 241 -2.67 -2.39 -11.32
N ILE A 242 -3.41 -1.86 -12.28
CA ILE A 242 -4.73 -2.35 -12.71
C ILE A 242 -4.57 -2.68 -14.19
N SER A 243 -4.09 -3.90 -14.47
CA SER A 243 -3.55 -4.20 -15.80
C SER A 243 -3.87 -5.59 -16.35
N GLY A 244 -3.82 -5.72 -17.68
CA GLY A 244 -4.01 -7.01 -18.35
C GLY A 244 -5.40 -7.64 -18.18
N ASN A 245 -6.36 -6.95 -17.54
CA ASN A 245 -7.70 -7.48 -17.34
C ASN A 245 -8.43 -7.54 -18.69
N ILE A 246 -9.15 -8.61 -18.98
CA ILE A 246 -9.79 -8.81 -20.29
C ILE A 246 -10.89 -7.77 -20.56
N GLY A 247 -11.56 -7.31 -19.49
CA GLY A 247 -12.54 -6.24 -19.51
C GLY A 247 -11.89 -4.86 -19.38
N LYS A 248 -12.54 -3.98 -18.63
CA LYS A 248 -12.06 -2.64 -18.29
C LYS A 248 -11.09 -2.72 -17.12
N GLY A 249 -10.21 -1.73 -16.98
CA GLY A 249 -9.42 -1.59 -15.76
C GLY A 249 -10.33 -1.28 -14.57
N ILE A 250 -11.03 -0.14 -14.66
CA ILE A 250 -12.03 0.32 -13.71
C ILE A 250 -13.36 0.51 -14.43
N TYR A 251 -14.42 -0.09 -13.89
CA TYR A 251 -15.79 0.07 -14.35
C TYR A 251 -16.66 0.60 -13.22
N ILE A 252 -17.36 1.70 -13.47
CA ILE A 252 -18.42 2.20 -12.60
C ILE A 252 -19.71 2.27 -13.41
N TYR A 253 -20.74 1.55 -12.99
CA TYR A 253 -22.00 1.54 -13.74
C TYR A 253 -22.80 2.82 -13.52
N SER A 254 -22.99 3.27 -12.28
CA SER A 254 -23.76 4.49 -11.99
C SER A 254 -23.15 5.32 -10.86
N ILE A 255 -23.09 6.64 -11.06
CA ILE A 255 -22.67 7.64 -10.08
C ILE A 255 -23.78 8.67 -9.92
N ASP A 256 -24.34 8.78 -8.72
CA ASP A 256 -25.18 9.93 -8.32
C ASP A 256 -24.58 10.76 -7.16
N ALA A 257 -23.39 10.34 -6.67
CA ALA A 257 -22.68 10.94 -5.54
C ALA A 257 -21.22 11.31 -5.87
N LEU A 258 -20.26 11.14 -4.94
CA LEU A 258 -18.87 11.56 -5.10
C LEU A 258 -17.94 10.38 -5.42
N VAL A 259 -17.22 10.47 -6.54
CA VAL A 259 -16.16 9.54 -6.93
C VAL A 259 -14.86 10.29 -7.19
N THR A 260 -13.76 9.77 -6.67
CA THR A 260 -12.41 10.26 -6.91
C THR A 260 -11.50 9.10 -7.30
N ILE A 261 -10.88 9.19 -8.48
CA ILE A 261 -9.86 8.28 -8.99
C ILE A 261 -8.57 9.11 -9.10
N SER A 262 -7.72 9.03 -8.08
CA SER A 262 -6.59 9.97 -7.88
C SER A 262 -5.30 9.28 -7.47
N GLY A 263 -4.22 10.04 -7.29
CA GLY A 263 -3.02 9.56 -6.60
C GLY A 263 -2.33 8.40 -7.30
N ASN A 264 -1.88 8.55 -8.54
CA ASN A 264 -0.97 7.60 -9.19
C ASN A 264 -1.49 6.17 -9.42
N ASN A 265 -2.77 5.99 -9.76
CA ASN A 265 -3.19 4.69 -10.29
C ASN A 265 -2.50 4.44 -11.63
N THR A 266 -1.95 3.22 -11.81
CA THR A 266 -1.42 2.74 -13.08
C THR A 266 -2.41 1.78 -13.71
N ILE A 267 -3.05 2.20 -14.80
CA ILE A 267 -4.15 1.50 -15.46
C ILE A 267 -3.76 1.22 -16.90
N GLU A 268 -3.30 0.00 -17.19
CA GLU A 268 -2.68 -0.30 -18.47
C GLU A 268 -3.02 -1.66 -19.06
N ASP A 269 -2.90 -1.80 -20.38
CA ASP A 269 -3.02 -3.10 -21.08
C ASP A 269 -4.37 -3.84 -20.86
N ASN A 270 -5.42 -3.14 -20.42
CA ASN A 270 -6.74 -3.77 -20.26
C ASN A 270 -7.41 -3.98 -21.64
N GLY A 271 -8.23 -5.03 -21.76
CA GLY A 271 -8.83 -5.43 -23.03
C GLY A 271 -9.94 -4.51 -23.55
N GLN A 272 -10.53 -3.70 -22.66
CA GLN A 272 -11.49 -2.61 -22.93
C GLN A 272 -10.95 -1.29 -22.37
N ALA A 273 -11.82 -0.31 -22.08
CA ALA A 273 -11.35 0.99 -21.61
C ALA A 273 -10.56 0.88 -20.29
N GLY A 274 -9.56 1.74 -20.10
CA GLY A 274 -8.84 1.82 -18.82
C GLY A 274 -9.79 2.18 -17.69
N ILE A 275 -10.53 3.28 -17.86
CA ILE A 275 -11.63 3.70 -17.00
C ILE A 275 -12.90 3.83 -17.83
N TYR A 276 -13.99 3.22 -17.38
CA TYR A 276 -15.30 3.33 -18.00
C TYR A 276 -16.35 3.72 -16.97
N VAL A 277 -17.13 4.74 -17.26
CA VAL A 277 -18.29 5.14 -16.45
C VAL A 277 -19.53 5.20 -17.33
N GLU A 278 -20.56 4.43 -16.99
CA GLU A 278 -21.75 4.33 -17.83
C GLU A 278 -22.75 5.46 -17.58
N TYR A 279 -23.10 5.72 -16.33
CA TYR A 279 -24.04 6.78 -15.94
C TYR A 279 -23.44 7.67 -14.86
N ILE A 280 -23.44 8.98 -15.11
CA ILE A 280 -23.15 10.02 -14.12
C ILE A 280 -24.37 10.93 -14.10
N ASP A 281 -25.24 10.79 -13.11
CA ASP A 281 -26.54 11.46 -13.03
C ASP A 281 -26.88 11.83 -11.59
N GLY A 282 -26.68 13.11 -11.24
CA GLY A 282 -27.05 13.66 -9.93
C GLY A 282 -28.42 14.35 -9.92
N ASP A 283 -28.72 15.07 -8.83
CA ASP A 283 -29.88 15.97 -8.74
C ASP A 283 -29.44 17.43 -9.02
N GLU A 284 -30.33 18.30 -9.51
CA GLU A 284 -30.06 19.74 -9.66
C GLU A 284 -29.63 20.40 -8.33
N GLU A 285 -30.11 19.88 -7.18
CA GLU A 285 -29.73 20.38 -5.86
C GLU A 285 -28.43 19.75 -5.31
N LEU A 286 -28.06 18.57 -5.80
CA LEU A 286 -26.89 17.78 -5.41
C LEU A 286 -26.32 17.07 -6.64
N PRO A 287 -25.48 17.75 -7.45
CA PRO A 287 -24.91 17.15 -8.64
C PRO A 287 -23.95 16.03 -8.28
N ALA A 288 -23.91 14.99 -9.11
CA ALA A 288 -22.89 13.95 -9.01
C ALA A 288 -21.51 14.56 -9.27
N THR A 289 -20.47 14.04 -8.62
CA THR A 289 -19.09 14.52 -8.81
C THR A 289 -18.19 13.36 -9.19
N LEU A 290 -17.46 13.52 -10.30
CA LEU A 290 -16.40 12.60 -10.70
C LEU A 290 -15.09 13.37 -10.92
N THR A 291 -14.09 13.06 -10.12
CA THR A 291 -12.72 13.54 -10.30
C THR A 291 -11.81 12.39 -10.73
N ILE A 292 -11.12 12.57 -11.85
CA ILE A 292 -10.07 11.64 -12.31
C ILE A 292 -8.80 12.47 -12.45
N GLU A 293 -7.83 12.27 -11.57
CA GLU A 293 -6.60 13.03 -11.61
C GLU A 293 -5.35 12.25 -11.29
N GLU A 294 -4.20 12.71 -11.77
CA GLU A 294 -2.90 12.16 -11.36
C GLU A 294 -2.74 10.66 -11.67
N ASN A 295 -3.41 10.14 -12.71
CA ASN A 295 -3.31 8.73 -13.09
C ASN A 295 -2.40 8.53 -14.30
N THR A 296 -1.75 7.36 -14.37
CA THR A 296 -1.10 6.86 -15.60
C THR A 296 -2.03 5.85 -16.27
N ILE A 297 -2.49 6.17 -17.47
CA ILE A 297 -3.47 5.37 -18.22
C ILE A 297 -2.88 5.08 -19.60
N SER A 298 -2.67 3.81 -19.93
CA SER A 298 -2.04 3.50 -21.22
C SER A 298 -2.36 2.16 -21.85
N ASP A 299 -2.33 2.12 -23.18
CA ASP A 299 -2.44 0.89 -24.00
C ASP A 299 -3.74 0.07 -23.71
N ASN A 300 -4.82 0.72 -23.26
CA ASN A 300 -6.10 0.10 -22.94
C ASN A 300 -7.01 -0.03 -24.17
N GLY A 301 -7.80 -1.11 -24.25
CA GLY A 301 -8.88 -1.39 -25.21
C GLY A 301 -8.55 -2.41 -26.31
N GLY A 302 -7.50 -3.20 -26.08
CA GLY A 302 -7.21 -4.42 -26.84
C GLY A 302 -7.08 -4.21 -28.36
N GLU A 303 -7.65 -5.12 -29.16
CA GLU A 303 -7.71 -5.02 -30.63
C GLU A 303 -8.88 -4.15 -31.15
N SER A 304 -9.71 -3.59 -30.27
CA SER A 304 -10.86 -2.73 -30.61
C SER A 304 -10.50 -1.24 -30.49
N GLU A 305 -11.48 -0.34 -30.37
CA GLU A 305 -11.21 1.09 -30.13
C GLU A 305 -10.58 1.27 -28.74
N ARG A 306 -9.24 1.31 -28.73
CA ARG A 306 -8.41 1.53 -27.55
C ARG A 306 -8.78 2.84 -26.88
N THR A 307 -9.32 2.80 -25.67
CA THR A 307 -9.83 4.00 -24.99
C THR A 307 -9.24 4.09 -23.58
N GLY A 308 -8.57 5.19 -23.26
CA GLY A 308 -8.07 5.43 -21.91
C GLY A 308 -9.23 5.62 -20.93
N ILE A 309 -10.04 6.67 -21.16
CA ILE A 309 -11.22 7.00 -20.35
C ILE A 309 -12.46 7.09 -21.25
N HIS A 310 -13.55 6.44 -20.84
CA HIS A 310 -14.84 6.50 -21.55
C HIS A 310 -15.96 6.89 -20.58
N LEU A 311 -16.65 7.99 -20.87
CA LEU A 311 -17.86 8.44 -20.18
C LEU A 311 -19.06 8.35 -21.13
N LEU A 312 -20.02 7.48 -20.83
CA LEU A 312 -21.14 7.22 -21.74
C LEU A 312 -22.26 8.26 -21.59
N TYR A 313 -22.82 8.42 -20.39
CA TYR A 313 -23.89 9.38 -20.08
C TYR A 313 -23.51 10.27 -18.90
N VAL A 314 -23.53 11.60 -19.11
CA VAL A 314 -23.20 12.61 -18.09
C VAL A 314 -24.29 13.70 -18.04
N GLU A 315 -25.17 13.61 -17.05
CA GLU A 315 -26.27 14.54 -16.79
C GLU A 315 -26.15 15.09 -15.35
N SER A 316 -26.47 16.37 -15.13
CA SER A 316 -26.47 16.98 -13.78
C SER A 316 -25.24 16.66 -12.91
N ALA A 317 -24.03 16.72 -13.50
CA ALA A 317 -22.79 16.32 -12.83
C ALA A 317 -21.65 17.33 -13.03
N ASP A 318 -20.78 17.41 -12.04
CA ASP A 318 -19.50 18.10 -12.06
C ASP A 318 -18.39 17.07 -12.31
N VAL A 319 -17.79 17.09 -13.50
CA VAL A 319 -16.75 16.14 -13.91
C VAL A 319 -15.46 16.88 -14.24
N SER A 320 -14.37 16.47 -13.59
CA SER A 320 -13.02 17.02 -13.76
C SER A 320 -12.02 15.90 -14.04
N ILE A 321 -11.32 15.98 -15.18
CA ILE A 321 -10.28 15.03 -15.58
C ILE A 321 -8.99 15.83 -15.76
N ASN A 322 -8.07 15.80 -14.81
CA ASN A 322 -6.92 16.70 -14.85
C ASN A 322 -5.63 16.01 -14.43
N GLN A 323 -4.47 16.49 -14.89
CA GLN A 323 -3.17 15.98 -14.43
C GLN A 323 -2.94 14.49 -14.67
N ASN A 324 -3.64 13.87 -15.63
CA ASN A 324 -3.45 12.47 -16.01
C ASN A 324 -2.47 12.35 -17.18
N SER A 325 -1.71 11.26 -17.20
CA SER A 325 -0.87 10.83 -18.31
C SER A 325 -1.60 9.74 -19.08
N ILE A 326 -2.19 10.10 -20.22
CA ILE A 326 -3.03 9.21 -21.03
C ILE A 326 -2.33 8.97 -22.37
N THR A 327 -1.81 7.77 -22.60
CA THR A 327 -0.90 7.49 -23.73
C THR A 327 -1.15 6.14 -24.38
N ASP A 328 -0.85 6.01 -25.68
CA ASP A 328 -0.92 4.73 -26.42
C ASP A 328 -2.31 4.06 -26.47
N ASP A 329 -3.34 4.74 -25.95
CA ASP A 329 -4.74 4.51 -26.27
C ASP A 329 -5.05 5.07 -27.67
N SER A 330 -5.94 4.43 -28.45
CA SER A 330 -6.37 5.00 -29.76
C SER A 330 -7.23 6.26 -29.58
N LYS A 331 -7.82 6.42 -28.39
CA LYS A 331 -8.53 7.58 -27.88
C LYS A 331 -8.18 7.73 -26.40
N GLY A 332 -7.65 8.87 -26.01
CA GLY A 332 -7.40 9.16 -24.60
C GLY A 332 -8.69 9.34 -23.81
N LEU A 333 -9.66 10.09 -24.36
CA LEU A 333 -10.95 10.36 -23.71
C LEU A 333 -12.10 10.36 -24.73
N ILE A 334 -13.16 9.63 -24.41
CA ILE A 334 -14.44 9.66 -25.13
C ILE A 334 -15.55 10.09 -24.15
N VAL A 335 -16.32 11.10 -24.54
CA VAL A 335 -17.56 11.53 -23.87
C VAL A 335 -18.69 11.49 -24.89
N GLU A 336 -19.64 10.56 -24.74
CA GLU A 336 -20.70 10.35 -25.75
C GLU A 336 -21.90 11.30 -25.58
N ASP A 337 -22.59 11.24 -24.44
CA ASP A 337 -23.80 12.03 -24.18
C ASP A 337 -23.61 12.89 -22.93
N THR A 338 -23.59 14.21 -23.10
CA THR A 338 -23.44 15.14 -21.98
C THR A 338 -24.17 16.45 -22.21
N ASP A 339 -24.75 17.00 -21.15
CA ASP A 339 -25.41 18.30 -21.14
C ASP A 339 -24.45 19.47 -20.92
N ASN A 340 -23.24 19.21 -20.39
CA ASN A 340 -22.25 20.21 -20.03
C ASN A 340 -20.91 19.95 -20.73
N GLU A 341 -20.03 20.96 -20.76
CA GLU A 341 -18.65 20.79 -21.23
C GLU A 341 -17.81 20.22 -20.08
N ILE A 342 -17.11 19.11 -20.32
CA ILE A 342 -16.28 18.43 -19.32
C ILE A 342 -14.92 19.12 -19.24
N ASP A 343 -14.45 19.45 -18.03
CA ASP A 343 -13.08 19.95 -17.81
C ASP A 343 -12.11 18.78 -17.93
N ALA A 344 -11.32 18.77 -19.01
CA ALA A 344 -10.23 17.83 -19.22
C ALA A 344 -8.88 18.55 -19.40
N THR A 345 -8.70 19.69 -18.74
CA THR A 345 -7.49 20.50 -18.87
C THR A 345 -6.31 19.86 -18.13
N SER A 346 -5.09 20.27 -18.47
CA SER A 346 -3.86 19.86 -17.80
C SER A 346 -3.57 18.36 -17.82
N ASN A 347 -4.07 17.62 -18.82
CA ASN A 347 -3.65 16.23 -19.08
C ASN A 347 -2.55 16.18 -20.14
N TRP A 348 -1.73 15.14 -20.09
CA TRP A 348 -0.90 14.69 -21.19
C TRP A 348 -1.65 13.64 -22.00
N TRP A 349 -1.75 13.82 -23.31
CA TRP A 349 -2.55 12.98 -24.21
C TRP A 349 -1.68 12.07 -25.10
N GLY A 350 -0.42 11.84 -24.73
CA GLY A 350 0.53 11.08 -25.52
C GLY A 350 1.21 11.86 -26.64
N ASP A 351 0.65 13.01 -27.04
CA ASP A 351 1.24 13.91 -28.03
C ASP A 351 0.80 15.38 -27.85
N THR A 352 1.19 16.22 -28.83
CA THR A 352 0.89 17.66 -28.85
C THR A 352 -0.35 18.02 -29.69
N GLU A 353 -1.18 17.06 -30.09
CA GLU A 353 -2.40 17.26 -30.88
C GLU A 353 -3.63 16.58 -30.24
N PRO A 354 -4.07 16.96 -29.01
CA PRO A 354 -5.13 16.24 -28.27
C PRO A 354 -6.46 16.04 -29.01
N SER A 355 -6.73 16.84 -30.05
CA SER A 355 -7.94 16.74 -30.86
C SER A 355 -8.13 15.42 -31.61
N ASP A 356 -7.09 14.60 -31.77
CA ASP A 356 -7.23 13.24 -32.31
C ASP A 356 -7.47 12.18 -31.23
N ASN A 357 -7.11 12.49 -29.98
CA ASN A 357 -7.24 11.64 -28.80
C ASN A 357 -8.53 11.89 -27.99
N VAL A 358 -9.11 13.09 -28.08
CA VAL A 358 -10.29 13.50 -27.31
C VAL A 358 -11.53 13.60 -28.21
N GLU A 359 -12.62 12.96 -27.80
CA GLU A 359 -13.92 12.99 -28.46
C GLU A 359 -15.03 13.41 -27.48
N GLY A 360 -15.98 14.23 -27.93
CA GLY A 360 -17.11 14.73 -27.14
C GLY A 360 -17.08 16.23 -26.86
N ASN A 361 -17.94 16.68 -25.95
CA ASN A 361 -18.03 18.07 -25.50
C ASN A 361 -17.06 18.31 -24.33
N VAL A 362 -15.78 18.53 -24.65
CA VAL A 362 -14.68 18.54 -23.68
C VAL A 362 -13.80 19.77 -23.86
N ASP A 363 -13.48 20.47 -22.76
CA ASP A 363 -12.42 21.48 -22.70
C ASP A 363 -11.11 20.85 -22.23
N TYR A 364 -10.20 20.61 -23.16
CA TYR A 364 -8.88 20.05 -22.87
C TYR A 364 -7.75 21.11 -22.88
N SER A 365 -8.06 22.42 -22.95
CA SER A 365 -7.06 23.47 -23.10
C SER A 365 -7.00 24.41 -21.87
N PRO A 366 -5.83 24.58 -21.23
CA PRO A 366 -4.51 24.13 -21.66
C PRO A 366 -4.32 22.63 -21.46
N TYR A 367 -3.48 22.00 -22.29
CA TYR A 367 -3.02 20.62 -22.12
C TYR A 367 -1.50 20.60 -21.92
N CYS A 368 -0.99 19.52 -21.35
CA CYS A 368 0.43 19.28 -21.16
C CYS A 368 1.13 19.05 -22.51
N THR A 369 2.36 19.54 -22.68
CA THR A 369 3.14 19.33 -23.91
C THR A 369 4.15 18.19 -23.83
N ASP A 370 4.26 17.58 -22.66
CA ASP A 370 5.05 16.39 -22.37
C ASP A 370 4.47 15.68 -21.14
N SER A 371 4.93 14.46 -20.89
CA SER A 371 4.47 13.60 -19.79
C SER A 371 4.93 14.06 -18.40
N SER A 372 5.81 15.05 -18.28
CA SER A 372 6.28 15.54 -16.96
C SER A 372 5.27 16.46 -16.26
N CYS A 373 4.23 16.88 -16.97
CA CYS A 373 3.15 17.73 -16.48
C CYS A 373 1.97 16.90 -15.90
N SER A 374 2.02 15.58 -16.04
CA SER A 374 0.96 14.63 -15.68
C SER A 374 1.42 13.44 -14.82
N ALA A 375 2.72 13.38 -14.51
CA ALA A 375 3.26 12.43 -13.55
C ALA A 375 3.47 13.20 -12.25
N THR A 376 2.55 13.06 -11.30
CA THR A 376 2.87 13.39 -9.92
C THR A 376 3.74 12.26 -9.40
N GLU A 377 5.00 12.58 -9.12
CA GLU A 377 5.88 11.65 -8.41
C GLU A 377 5.23 11.34 -7.05
N GLU A 378 5.27 10.08 -6.58
CA GLU A 378 4.80 9.76 -5.22
C GLU A 378 5.43 10.73 -4.21
N GLU A 379 4.65 11.22 -3.24
CA GLU A 379 5.16 12.13 -2.22
C GLU A 379 6.39 11.46 -1.55
N GLY A 380 7.57 12.05 -1.70
CA GLY A 380 8.82 11.51 -1.15
C GLY A 380 9.65 10.68 -2.10
N GLN A 381 9.23 10.53 -3.36
CA GLN A 381 10.02 9.97 -4.44
C GLN A 381 10.25 11.03 -5.53
N THR A 382 11.42 10.98 -6.17
CA THR A 382 11.75 11.81 -7.32
C THR A 382 12.44 10.99 -8.38
N THR A 383 11.90 11.00 -9.60
CA THR A 383 12.54 10.45 -10.78
C THR A 383 13.45 11.51 -11.41
N VAL A 384 14.73 11.18 -11.50
CA VAL A 384 15.77 12.08 -12.00
C VAL A 384 16.46 11.52 -13.24
N ASP A 385 17.14 12.39 -13.98
CA ASP A 385 18.03 12.00 -15.07
C ASP A 385 19.23 11.17 -14.55
N GLU A 386 19.73 10.27 -15.39
CA GLU A 386 20.92 9.47 -15.08
C GLU A 386 22.20 10.31 -14.90
N GLU A 387 22.23 11.53 -15.45
CA GLU A 387 23.36 12.46 -15.39
C GLU A 387 22.88 13.86 -14.97
N ILE A 388 23.38 14.35 -13.83
CA ILE A 388 23.01 15.64 -13.25
C ILE A 388 24.25 16.55 -13.20
N GLU A 389 24.22 17.64 -13.97
CA GLU A 389 25.33 18.61 -14.06
C GLU A 389 25.08 19.94 -13.31
N GLU A 390 23.82 20.21 -12.93
CA GLU A 390 23.36 21.45 -12.27
C GLU A 390 22.65 21.14 -10.94
N GLU A 391 22.31 22.18 -10.17
CA GLU A 391 21.60 22.00 -8.90
C GLU A 391 20.24 21.32 -9.10
N LEU A 392 19.93 20.35 -8.24
CA LEU A 392 18.65 19.64 -8.24
C LEU A 392 17.81 20.14 -7.06
N ASP A 393 16.63 20.69 -7.35
CA ASP A 393 15.68 21.19 -6.36
C ASP A 393 14.60 20.14 -6.08
N LEU A 394 14.60 19.60 -4.86
CA LEU A 394 13.71 18.53 -4.41
C LEU A 394 12.64 19.06 -3.43
N ASN A 395 12.56 20.37 -3.19
CA ASN A 395 11.73 20.91 -2.09
C ASN A 395 10.25 20.54 -2.17
N ASN A 396 9.71 20.38 -3.37
CA ASN A 396 8.29 20.03 -3.57
C ASN A 396 8.05 18.51 -3.52
N GLN A 397 9.12 17.70 -3.52
CA GLN A 397 9.08 16.24 -3.55
C GLN A 397 9.61 15.60 -2.26
N THR A 398 9.97 16.43 -1.26
CA THR A 398 10.47 15.94 0.02
C THR A 398 9.34 15.66 0.99
N ASN A 399 9.32 14.46 1.56
CA ASN A 399 8.45 14.16 2.69
C ASN A 399 8.95 14.93 3.91
N ASN A 400 8.02 15.68 4.52
CA ASN A 400 8.26 16.42 5.72
C ASN A 400 7.60 15.68 6.88
N ALA A 401 8.33 15.46 7.97
CA ALA A 401 7.71 14.94 9.17
C ALA A 401 6.70 15.95 9.74
N THR A 402 5.41 15.60 9.76
CA THR A 402 4.38 16.40 10.43
C THR A 402 4.30 16.05 11.92
N ASP A 403 4.70 14.82 12.32
CA ASP A 403 5.01 14.45 13.74
C ASP A 403 6.08 13.33 13.93
N GLY A 404 6.77 12.88 12.87
CA GLY A 404 8.10 12.22 12.77
C GLY A 404 8.42 10.91 13.53
N SER A 405 8.85 9.85 12.81
CA SER A 405 9.79 8.84 13.33
C SER A 405 10.54 7.98 12.30
N ILE A 406 11.72 7.50 12.68
CA ILE A 406 12.43 6.37 12.05
C ILE A 406 13.08 5.55 13.17
N VAL A 407 13.11 4.21 13.02
CA VAL A 407 14.01 3.26 13.71
C VAL A 407 14.05 1.99 12.86
N ILE A 408 15.21 1.51 12.39
CA ILE A 408 15.28 0.31 11.53
C ILE A 408 16.03 -0.84 12.19
N GLY A 409 15.38 -1.99 12.38
CA GLY A 409 15.93 -3.15 13.10
C GLY A 409 15.36 -3.34 14.51
N GLY A 410 14.41 -2.49 14.88
CA GLY A 410 13.39 -2.79 15.89
C GLY A 410 12.02 -2.18 15.60
N GLU A 411 11.91 -1.38 14.53
CA GLU A 411 10.72 -0.68 14.01
C GLU A 411 10.16 0.33 15.05
N VAL A 412 9.99 1.61 14.77
CA VAL A 412 8.88 2.12 13.96
C VAL A 412 9.38 3.25 13.07
N LYS A 413 8.91 3.24 11.82
CA LYS A 413 9.09 4.26 10.80
C LYS A 413 7.77 5.00 10.62
N ASP A 414 7.86 6.30 10.52
CA ASP A 414 6.97 7.16 9.76
C ASP A 414 7.74 8.46 9.46
N ILE A 415 8.38 8.54 8.29
CA ILE A 415 9.00 9.77 7.80
C ILE A 415 8.42 9.98 6.40
N GLU A 416 7.28 10.66 6.40
CA GLU A 416 5.99 10.03 6.07
C GLU A 416 6.08 9.05 4.87
N ASP A 417 6.42 7.80 5.22
CA ASP A 417 6.58 6.57 4.41
C ASP A 417 7.73 6.36 3.38
N TYR A 418 8.92 6.91 3.67
CA TYR A 418 10.27 6.36 3.38
C TYR A 418 10.42 5.14 2.42
N THR A 419 10.87 5.34 1.18
CA THR A 419 10.88 4.26 0.16
C THR A 419 12.17 3.41 0.01
N GLY A 420 13.09 3.46 0.98
CA GLY A 420 13.99 2.35 1.35
C GLY A 420 15.27 2.07 0.55
N GLY A 421 16.29 1.58 1.28
CA GLY A 421 17.63 1.19 0.81
C GLY A 421 18.32 0.22 1.78
N ASP A 422 19.62 -0.06 1.60
CA ASP A 422 20.34 -1.09 2.39
C ASP A 422 20.92 -0.57 3.72
N LEU A 423 20.05 -0.36 4.71
CA LEU A 423 20.44 -0.06 6.09
C LEU A 423 20.73 -1.30 6.94
N ASN A 424 20.63 -2.51 6.39
CA ASN A 424 20.91 -3.78 7.09
C ASN A 424 20.29 -3.90 8.50
N ASN A 425 19.06 -3.40 8.69
CA ASN A 425 18.39 -3.36 9.99
C ASN A 425 19.14 -2.55 11.07
N THR A 426 19.76 -1.42 10.69
CA THR A 426 20.45 -0.50 11.61
C THR A 426 19.52 0.61 12.09
N ASN A 427 19.36 0.77 13.41
CA ASN A 427 18.43 1.76 13.95
C ASN A 427 18.93 3.16 13.64
N VAL A 428 18.09 3.98 12.99
CA VAL A 428 18.42 5.36 12.61
C VAL A 428 17.38 6.28 13.22
N SER A 429 17.83 7.33 13.91
CA SER A 429 16.98 8.44 14.42
C SER A 429 17.79 9.71 14.69
N LEU A 430 19.07 9.55 15.06
CA LEU A 430 20.02 10.62 15.28
C LEU A 430 21.41 10.07 14.94
N GLU A 431 22.03 10.62 13.91
CA GLU A 431 23.36 10.16 13.47
C GLU A 431 24.44 11.19 13.79
N THR A 432 25.64 10.72 14.10
CA THR A 432 26.82 11.58 14.33
C THR A 432 27.82 11.43 13.19
N ILE A 433 27.97 12.49 12.40
CA ILE A 433 28.98 12.56 11.32
C ILE A 433 30.08 13.52 11.76
N GLY A 434 31.26 12.98 12.07
CA GLY A 434 32.36 13.74 12.68
C GLY A 434 31.99 14.29 14.06
N ASP A 435 31.92 15.61 14.20
CA ASP A 435 31.50 16.33 15.41
C ASP A 435 30.09 16.94 15.31
N VAL A 436 29.32 16.58 14.27
CA VAL A 436 27.97 17.09 14.00
C VAL A 436 26.93 16.00 14.24
N ASN A 437 25.88 16.33 14.99
CA ASN A 437 24.69 15.48 15.15
C ASN A 437 23.62 15.89 14.14
N VAL A 438 23.02 14.92 13.48
CA VAL A 438 22.01 15.10 12.43
C VAL A 438 20.71 14.46 12.92
N SER A 439 19.69 15.28 13.20
CA SER A 439 18.31 14.78 13.34
C SER A 439 17.79 14.42 11.97
N ILE A 440 17.02 13.34 11.87
CA ILE A 440 16.42 12.91 10.61
C ILE A 440 14.93 13.26 10.67
N ASP A 441 14.56 14.30 9.91
CA ASP A 441 13.21 14.87 9.90
C ASP A 441 12.63 14.98 8.47
N LYS A 442 13.43 14.67 7.44
CA LYS A 442 13.04 14.66 6.02
C LYS A 442 13.58 13.43 5.30
N ALA A 443 12.82 12.94 4.33
CA ALA A 443 13.23 11.88 3.41
C ALA A 443 12.85 12.21 1.95
N VAL A 444 13.68 11.78 1.00
CA VAL A 444 13.36 11.77 -0.43
C VAL A 444 14.14 10.66 -1.15
N GLN A 445 13.46 9.76 -1.85
CA GLN A 445 14.07 8.72 -2.67
C GLN A 445 14.35 9.21 -4.08
N LEU A 446 15.53 8.85 -4.59
CA LEU A 446 15.93 9.14 -5.96
C LEU A 446 15.82 7.87 -6.81
N THR A 447 15.02 7.94 -7.88
CA THR A 447 14.88 6.89 -8.89
C THR A 447 15.22 7.41 -10.28
N THR A 448 15.47 6.49 -11.20
CA THR A 448 15.62 6.74 -12.64
C THR A 448 14.64 5.85 -13.38
N SER A 449 14.11 6.31 -14.50
CA SER A 449 13.16 5.55 -15.32
C SER A 449 13.74 4.23 -15.86
N SER A 450 15.06 4.14 -15.99
CA SER A 450 15.77 2.95 -16.48
C SER A 450 16.26 2.01 -15.38
N GLY A 451 16.20 2.42 -14.11
CA GLY A 451 16.83 1.73 -12.99
C GLY A 451 18.36 1.87 -12.93
N ALA A 452 18.95 2.79 -13.71
CA ALA A 452 20.39 3.04 -13.75
C ALA A 452 20.91 3.87 -12.56
N THR A 453 22.23 3.86 -12.39
CA THR A 453 22.91 4.70 -11.39
C THR A 453 22.86 6.17 -11.78
N ILE A 454 22.57 7.04 -10.81
CA ILE A 454 22.55 8.49 -10.98
C ILE A 454 23.98 9.02 -10.81
N ASN A 455 24.49 9.76 -11.79
CA ASN A 455 25.81 10.38 -11.75
C ASN A 455 25.70 11.89 -11.59
N LEU A 456 26.31 12.43 -10.54
CA LEU A 456 26.51 13.87 -10.37
C LEU A 456 27.88 14.26 -10.92
N THR A 457 27.89 15.18 -11.87
CA THR A 457 29.11 15.75 -12.44
C THR A 457 29.06 17.27 -12.45
N ASN A 458 30.19 17.91 -12.75
CA ASN A 458 30.24 19.36 -12.86
C ASN A 458 31.27 19.75 -13.93
N ALA A 459 30.81 20.44 -14.97
CA ALA A 459 31.66 20.89 -16.07
C ALA A 459 32.84 21.78 -15.61
N ASN A 460 32.69 22.50 -14.49
CA ASN A 460 33.73 23.34 -13.89
C ASN A 460 34.66 22.58 -12.93
N LEU A 461 34.37 21.32 -12.62
CA LEU A 461 35.18 20.44 -11.76
C LEU A 461 35.43 19.10 -12.45
N THR A 462 36.27 19.12 -13.48
CA THR A 462 36.68 17.89 -14.17
C THR A 462 37.46 16.94 -13.26
N GLY A 463 37.21 15.64 -13.38
CA GLY A 463 37.93 14.61 -12.62
C GLY A 463 37.26 14.20 -11.31
N VAL A 464 36.03 14.66 -11.07
CA VAL A 464 35.20 14.23 -9.94
C VAL A 464 33.88 13.73 -10.51
N THR A 465 33.46 12.55 -10.06
CA THR A 465 32.15 11.98 -10.36
C THR A 465 31.61 11.40 -9.07
N VAL A 466 30.33 11.64 -8.80
CA VAL A 466 29.62 11.03 -7.67
C VAL A 466 28.53 10.14 -8.22
N SER A 467 28.46 8.90 -7.75
CA SER A 467 27.50 7.90 -8.23
C SER A 467 26.59 7.49 -7.08
N ILE A 468 25.29 7.64 -7.29
CA ILE A 468 24.21 7.31 -6.36
C ILE A 468 23.44 6.13 -6.97
N PRO A 469 23.38 4.97 -6.30
CA PRO A 469 22.58 3.84 -6.77
C PRO A 469 21.09 4.21 -6.96
N ASN A 470 20.41 3.60 -7.93
CA ASN A 470 18.97 3.76 -8.11
C ASN A 470 18.21 3.33 -6.85
N GLY A 471 17.17 4.07 -6.48
CA GLY A 471 16.37 3.80 -5.28
C GLY A 471 17.02 4.23 -3.97
N THR A 472 18.09 5.04 -4.01
CA THR A 472 18.71 5.55 -2.77
C THR A 472 17.84 6.65 -2.15
N THR A 473 17.58 6.58 -0.85
CA THR A 473 16.88 7.64 -0.09
C THR A 473 17.86 8.58 0.61
N ILE A 474 17.65 9.88 0.42
CA ILE A 474 18.30 10.96 1.18
C ILE A 474 17.55 11.14 2.50
N LEU A 475 18.29 11.08 3.59
CA LEU A 475 17.86 11.34 4.96
C LEU A 475 18.49 12.64 5.44
N ALA A 476 17.67 13.59 5.89
CA ALA A 476 18.16 14.92 6.27
C ALA A 476 17.38 15.52 7.45
N SER A 477 17.99 16.53 8.06
CA SER A 477 17.31 17.35 9.07
C SER A 477 16.30 18.31 8.44
N SER A 478 15.35 18.79 9.23
CA SER A 478 14.38 19.83 8.86
C SER A 478 15.01 21.14 8.35
N SER A 479 16.28 21.42 8.66
CA SER A 479 17.00 22.59 8.14
C SER A 479 17.51 22.44 6.70
N TRP A 480 17.41 21.25 6.10
CA TRP A 480 17.75 21.08 4.69
C TRP A 480 16.68 21.73 3.81
N ASP A 481 17.17 22.49 2.84
CA ASP A 481 16.44 23.28 1.88
C ASP A 481 16.11 22.49 0.61
N GLY A 482 16.06 21.15 0.67
CA GLY A 482 15.69 20.30 -0.47
C GLY A 482 16.63 20.35 -1.67
N ILE A 483 17.72 21.13 -1.62
CA ILE A 483 18.63 21.28 -2.77
C ILE A 483 19.78 20.28 -2.66
N LEU A 484 19.98 19.50 -3.72
CA LEU A 484 21.13 18.62 -3.90
C LEU A 484 22.09 19.23 -4.93
N LEU A 485 23.28 19.63 -4.49
CA LEU A 485 24.31 20.21 -5.35
C LEU A 485 25.25 19.12 -5.88
N PRO A 486 25.50 19.08 -7.21
CA PRO A 486 26.61 18.32 -7.79
C PRO A 486 27.96 18.74 -7.20
N PRO A 487 29.03 17.94 -7.37
CA PRO A 487 30.31 18.24 -6.77
C PRO A 487 30.88 19.58 -7.27
N THR A 488 31.21 20.47 -6.34
CA THR A 488 31.84 21.78 -6.61
C THR A 488 33.21 21.85 -5.93
N SER A 489 34.05 22.82 -6.34
CA SER A 489 35.32 23.07 -5.66
C SER A 489 35.08 23.61 -4.26
N GLY A 490 35.50 22.86 -3.24
CA GLY A 490 35.39 23.28 -1.84
C GLY A 490 36.61 24.08 -1.37
N THR A 491 36.66 24.37 -0.05
CA THR A 491 37.76 25.13 0.56
C THR A 491 38.52 24.33 1.60
N SER A 492 39.83 24.56 1.73
CA SER A 492 40.69 23.93 2.73
C SER A 492 40.56 24.51 4.15
N ASN A 493 39.50 25.27 4.41
CA ASN A 493 39.25 25.90 5.70
C ASN A 493 38.94 24.86 6.78
N GLY A 494 39.22 25.21 8.03
CA GLY A 494 39.04 24.33 9.19
C GLY A 494 40.35 23.81 9.75
N THR A 495 40.25 22.91 10.73
CA THR A 495 41.37 22.31 11.45
C THR A 495 41.61 20.92 10.91
N ALA A 496 42.78 20.69 10.29
CA ALA A 496 43.18 19.38 9.81
C ALA A 496 43.42 18.40 10.97
N PRO A 497 43.26 17.07 10.77
CA PRO A 497 43.63 16.07 11.77
C PRO A 497 45.10 16.20 12.16
N SER A 498 45.43 15.84 13.39
CA SER A 498 46.81 15.88 13.88
C SER A 498 47.76 15.13 12.95
N GLY A 499 48.82 15.80 12.49
CA GLY A 499 49.80 15.23 11.56
C GLY A 499 49.47 15.45 10.08
N PHE A 500 48.37 16.13 9.76
CA PHE A 500 47.96 16.43 8.39
C PHE A 500 47.76 17.93 8.15
N SER A 501 47.71 18.29 6.87
CA SER A 501 47.18 19.54 6.33
C SER A 501 46.19 19.20 5.23
N VAL A 502 45.16 20.02 5.05
CA VAL A 502 44.20 19.83 3.94
C VAL A 502 44.90 20.18 2.63
N GLY A 503 44.76 19.30 1.66
CA GLY A 503 45.45 19.40 0.39
C GLY A 503 44.76 20.29 -0.63
N GLY A 504 45.21 20.19 -1.88
CA GLY A 504 44.79 21.06 -2.98
C GLY A 504 43.48 20.63 -3.65
N THR A 505 43.09 19.36 -3.50
CA THR A 505 41.82 18.85 -4.00
C THR A 505 40.85 18.80 -2.84
N VAL A 506 39.89 19.73 -2.85
CA VAL A 506 38.75 19.76 -1.94
C VAL A 506 37.49 19.91 -2.78
N ILE A 507 36.51 19.08 -2.50
CA ILE A 507 35.19 19.14 -3.11
C ILE A 507 34.14 19.36 -2.03
N GLU A 508 33.00 19.89 -2.44
CA GLU A 508 31.77 19.92 -1.66
C GLU A 508 30.65 19.37 -2.54
N VAL A 509 29.84 18.48 -2.00
CA VAL A 509 28.73 17.83 -2.70
C VAL A 509 27.55 17.71 -1.74
N GLY A 510 26.32 17.75 -2.25
CA GLY A 510 25.11 17.69 -1.44
C GLY A 510 24.66 19.08 -0.99
N SER A 511 24.80 19.39 0.30
CA SER A 511 24.40 20.69 0.85
C SER A 511 25.57 21.42 1.52
N SER A 512 25.57 22.75 1.40
CA SER A 512 26.57 23.62 2.04
C SER A 512 26.23 23.93 3.51
N SER A 513 24.97 23.73 3.90
CA SER A 513 24.42 24.11 5.20
C SER A 513 24.08 22.92 6.09
N SER A 514 23.80 21.75 5.50
CA SER A 514 23.34 20.55 6.19
C SER A 514 24.14 19.31 5.75
N VAL A 515 24.26 18.33 6.64
CA VAL A 515 24.79 17.00 6.27
C VAL A 515 23.63 16.18 5.71
N LEU A 516 23.81 15.60 4.54
CA LEU A 516 22.85 14.67 3.94
C LEU A 516 23.35 13.24 4.21
N ILE A 517 22.47 12.37 4.67
CA ILE A 517 22.75 10.96 4.92
C ILE A 517 22.01 10.13 3.85
N PHE A 518 22.54 8.98 3.50
CA PHE A 518 21.96 8.05 2.55
C PHE A 518 21.69 6.72 3.22
N ASP A 519 20.67 6.01 2.75
CA ASP A 519 20.39 4.66 3.22
C ASP A 519 21.12 3.57 2.45
N THR A 520 21.65 3.92 1.28
CA THR A 520 22.51 3.08 0.44
C THR A 520 23.83 3.80 0.22
N ALA A 521 24.93 3.05 0.23
CA ALA A 521 26.26 3.65 0.10
C ALA A 521 26.45 4.28 -1.29
N VAL A 522 26.93 5.52 -1.31
CA VAL A 522 27.25 6.28 -2.52
C VAL A 522 28.76 6.31 -2.77
N THR A 523 29.17 6.47 -4.03
CA THR A 523 30.59 6.46 -4.40
C THR A 523 31.04 7.81 -4.94
N ILE A 524 32.11 8.36 -4.36
CA ILE A 524 32.79 9.57 -4.84
C ILE A 524 34.11 9.17 -5.47
N MET A 525 34.27 9.40 -6.77
CA MET A 525 35.53 9.20 -7.49
C MET A 525 36.32 10.50 -7.58
N LEU A 526 37.57 10.45 -7.12
CA LEU A 526 38.54 11.55 -7.20
C LEU A 526 39.71 11.14 -8.11
N ASN A 527 39.69 11.61 -9.36
CA ASN A 527 40.75 11.30 -10.32
C ASN A 527 42.05 12.03 -9.98
N GLY A 528 43.17 11.31 -10.06
CA GLY A 528 44.49 11.85 -9.76
C GLY A 528 44.76 12.13 -8.28
N VAL A 529 43.83 11.79 -7.38
CA VAL A 529 44.03 11.88 -5.94
C VAL A 529 44.57 10.55 -5.41
N THR A 530 45.66 10.62 -4.68
CA THR A 530 46.29 9.49 -3.99
C THR A 530 46.70 9.91 -2.57
N GLY A 531 46.84 8.94 -1.66
CA GLY A 531 47.22 9.19 -0.28
C GLY A 531 46.03 9.23 0.68
N SER A 532 46.19 9.91 1.81
CA SER A 532 45.13 10.02 2.82
C SER A 532 44.03 10.95 2.35
N VAL A 533 42.78 10.58 2.63
CA VAL A 533 41.60 11.41 2.36
C VAL A 533 40.85 11.67 3.65
N GLY A 534 40.03 12.71 3.65
CA GLY A 534 39.25 13.15 4.79
C GLY A 534 37.97 13.83 4.37
N TYR A 535 37.10 14.06 5.34
CA TYR A 535 35.87 14.82 5.17
C TYR A 535 35.74 15.90 6.25
N LYS A 536 34.88 16.89 6.01
CA LYS A 536 34.56 17.94 6.99
C LYS A 536 33.05 18.23 6.95
N PRO A 537 32.27 17.72 7.93
CA PRO A 537 30.82 17.89 8.02
C PRO A 537 30.37 19.33 7.78
N ALA A 538 29.20 19.52 7.15
CA ALA A 538 28.59 20.84 7.05
C ALA A 538 28.34 21.40 8.47
N GLY A 539 28.62 22.68 8.68
CA GLY A 539 28.60 23.30 10.01
C GLY A 539 29.80 23.01 10.91
N SER A 540 30.70 22.08 10.54
CA SER A 540 31.92 21.78 11.30
C SER A 540 33.11 22.65 10.90
N SER A 541 34.03 22.83 11.85
CA SER A 541 35.37 23.40 11.63
C SER A 541 36.48 22.35 11.66
N GLN A 542 36.16 21.07 11.86
CA GLN A 542 37.11 19.98 12.05
C GLN A 542 37.09 19.03 10.87
N TRP A 543 38.27 18.79 10.28
CA TRP A 543 38.44 17.72 9.31
C TRP A 543 38.64 16.40 10.02
N VAL A 544 38.03 15.35 9.49
CA VAL A 544 38.14 13.96 9.96
C VAL A 544 38.91 13.17 8.90
N GLN A 545 39.88 12.38 9.34
CA GLN A 545 40.59 11.46 8.43
C GLN A 545 39.76 10.21 8.20
N ILE A 546 39.58 9.81 6.94
CA ILE A 546 39.04 8.49 6.61
C ILE A 546 40.17 7.48 6.78
N THR A 547 40.03 6.60 7.77
CA THR A 547 41.07 5.61 8.13
C THR A 547 40.74 4.19 7.65
N THR A 548 39.46 3.91 7.39
CA THR A 548 38.97 2.62 6.91
C THR A 548 39.28 2.46 5.42
N VAL A 549 39.99 1.37 5.08
CA VAL A 549 40.16 0.95 3.69
C VAL A 549 38.98 0.06 3.32
N CYS A 550 38.33 0.30 2.18
CA CYS A 550 37.21 -0.54 1.75
C CYS A 550 37.65 -1.99 1.51
N GLY A 551 36.74 -2.93 1.76
CA GLY A 551 36.87 -4.30 1.26
C GLY A 551 36.69 -4.37 -0.26
N GLY A 552 36.67 -5.59 -0.81
CA GLY A 552 36.47 -5.80 -2.25
C GLY A 552 37.63 -5.34 -3.15
N THR A 553 37.29 -4.80 -4.32
CA THR A 553 38.24 -4.34 -5.36
C THR A 553 37.99 -2.88 -5.73
N TYR A 554 38.91 -2.24 -6.44
CA TYR A 554 38.70 -0.85 -6.87
C TYR A 554 37.46 -0.69 -7.78
N ASP A 555 37.16 -1.68 -8.62
CA ASP A 555 36.01 -1.64 -9.53
C ASP A 555 34.70 -1.98 -8.81
N ALA A 556 34.76 -2.82 -7.78
CA ALA A 556 33.63 -3.22 -6.94
C ALA A 556 34.04 -3.21 -5.45
N PRO A 557 34.06 -2.04 -4.80
CA PRO A 557 34.37 -1.93 -3.37
C PRO A 557 33.20 -2.46 -2.54
N GLU A 558 33.51 -3.02 -1.36
CA GLU A 558 32.48 -3.37 -0.38
C GLU A 558 32.03 -2.12 0.40
N ASN A 559 30.74 -2.08 0.77
CA ASN A 559 30.16 -0.97 1.53
C ASN A 559 30.77 -0.89 2.95
N PRO A 560 31.04 0.32 3.48
CA PRO A 560 31.41 0.49 4.88
C PRO A 560 30.23 0.18 5.80
N THR A 561 30.46 0.10 7.11
CA THR A 561 29.36 0.05 8.08
C THR A 561 28.67 1.41 8.15
N PHE A 562 27.34 1.45 8.02
CA PHE A 562 26.53 2.66 8.19
C PHE A 562 26.76 3.33 9.57
N PRO A 563 26.77 4.68 9.68
CA PRO A 563 26.73 5.68 8.60
C PRO A 563 28.12 6.06 8.08
N GLY A 564 29.12 5.19 8.22
CA GLY A 564 30.53 5.51 8.02
C GLY A 564 30.99 5.58 6.58
N GLU A 565 32.31 5.65 6.44
CA GLU A 565 32.99 5.82 5.16
C GLU A 565 34.27 4.97 5.07
N CYS A 566 34.64 4.61 3.85
CA CYS A 566 35.91 3.95 3.55
C CYS A 566 36.50 4.50 2.24
N TYR A 567 37.79 4.24 2.02
CA TYR A 567 38.45 4.61 0.76
C TYR A 567 39.17 3.41 0.11
N ILE A 568 39.29 3.46 -1.21
CA ILE A 568 40.10 2.51 -2.00
C ILE A 568 40.80 3.23 -3.15
N THR A 569 42.00 2.80 -3.52
CA THR A 569 42.80 3.42 -4.58
C THR A 569 43.37 2.39 -5.53
N ASP A 570 43.41 2.72 -6.82
CA ASP A 570 44.12 1.96 -7.87
C ASP A 570 45.60 2.41 -8.01
N GLY A 571 46.05 3.32 -7.14
CA GLY A 571 47.37 3.95 -7.17
C GLY A 571 47.45 5.24 -7.99
N THR A 572 46.38 5.64 -8.68
CA THR A 572 46.26 6.90 -9.44
C THR A 572 45.05 7.72 -9.01
N ASN A 573 43.93 7.04 -8.77
CA ASN A 573 42.63 7.58 -8.42
C ASN A 573 42.21 7.04 -7.06
N THR A 574 41.31 7.74 -6.38
CA THR A 574 40.72 7.30 -5.11
C THR A 574 39.21 7.30 -5.24
N LYS A 575 38.58 6.20 -4.81
CA LYS A 575 37.14 6.14 -4.54
C LYS A 575 36.92 6.25 -3.04
N ILE A 576 35.93 7.03 -2.66
CA ILE A 576 35.38 7.08 -1.30
C ILE A 576 33.99 6.48 -1.39
N VAL A 577 33.72 5.45 -0.59
CA VAL A 577 32.39 4.87 -0.42
C VAL A 577 31.86 5.33 0.93
N THR A 578 30.68 5.93 0.96
CA THR A 578 30.18 6.67 2.12
C THR A 578 28.65 6.65 2.18
N TYR A 579 28.09 6.90 3.36
CA TYR A 579 26.65 7.12 3.57
C TYR A 579 26.32 8.59 3.85
N HIS A 580 27.23 9.53 3.61
CA HIS A 580 26.95 10.96 3.84
C HIS A 580 27.60 11.87 2.81
N PHE A 581 26.94 12.99 2.53
CA PHE A 581 27.49 14.08 1.73
C PHE A 581 27.91 15.26 2.58
N THR A 582 29.08 15.79 2.21
CA THR A 582 29.78 16.83 2.92
C THR A 582 30.96 17.34 2.06
N SER A 583 31.91 18.10 2.66
CA SER A 583 33.18 18.40 2.02
C SER A 583 34.13 17.20 2.10
N TYR A 584 34.74 16.82 0.98
CA TYR A 584 35.77 15.78 0.92
C TYR A 584 37.07 16.35 0.39
N GLY A 585 38.20 15.83 0.84
CA GLY A 585 39.48 16.37 0.41
C GLY A 585 40.66 15.45 0.65
N ASN A 586 41.73 15.70 -0.10
CA ASN A 586 42.99 15.02 0.12
C ASN A 586 43.69 15.60 1.37
N LEU A 587 44.34 14.74 2.15
CA LEU A 587 45.10 15.13 3.33
C LEU A 587 46.59 14.89 3.08
N ASN A 588 47.37 15.96 3.16
CA ASN A 588 48.82 15.91 3.06
C ASN A 588 49.41 15.63 4.43
N SER A 589 50.22 14.58 4.55
CA SER A 589 51.00 14.36 5.78
C SER A 589 51.95 15.52 6.00
N ASN A 590 51.92 16.08 7.21
CA ASN A 590 52.89 17.08 7.61
C ASN A 590 54.26 16.40 7.72
N PRO A 591 55.33 16.97 7.17
CA PRO A 591 56.66 16.44 7.36
C PRO A 591 56.94 16.40 8.87
N SER A 592 57.14 15.19 9.40
CA SER A 592 57.58 15.01 10.77
C SER A 592 58.89 15.79 10.95
N ASP A 593 58.92 16.76 11.87
CA ASP A 593 60.17 17.39 12.31
C ASP A 593 61.09 16.26 12.78
N SER A 594 62.02 15.87 11.92
CA SER A 594 63.07 14.94 12.27
C SER A 594 63.90 15.63 13.34
N GLY A 595 63.76 15.17 14.58
CA GLY A 595 64.46 15.71 15.74
C GLY A 595 65.94 15.92 15.46
N SER A 596 66.33 17.19 15.37
CA SER A 596 67.73 17.59 15.42
C SER A 596 68.25 17.32 16.83
N ALA A 597 69.20 16.39 16.93
CA ALA A 597 69.95 16.14 18.14
C ALA A 597 70.69 17.43 18.55
N GLY A 598 70.18 18.09 19.60
CA GLY A 598 70.73 19.34 20.14
C GLY A 598 70.72 19.34 21.67
N SER A 599 71.90 19.12 22.24
CA SER A 599 72.24 19.12 23.66
C SER A 599 71.86 20.41 24.40
N THR A 600 71.30 20.33 25.61
CA THR A 600 71.84 20.87 26.91
C THR A 600 70.77 21.18 27.98
N SER A 601 71.05 20.67 29.19
CA SER A 601 70.85 21.25 30.55
C SER A 601 69.47 21.70 31.08
N GLY A 602 69.01 21.03 32.15
CA GLY A 602 68.99 21.62 33.51
C GLY A 602 67.66 22.08 34.12
N GLY A 603 67.26 21.42 35.23
CA GLY A 603 66.34 21.90 36.29
C GLY A 603 64.84 21.73 35.98
N GLY A 604 63.94 21.33 36.88
CA GLY A 604 63.98 21.13 38.33
C GLY A 604 62.60 21.55 38.92
N SER A 605 62.02 20.67 39.75
CA SER A 605 60.86 20.86 40.67
C SER A 605 59.45 20.95 40.07
N ASN A 606 58.35 20.71 40.81
CA ASN A 606 57.89 19.73 41.81
C ASN A 606 56.42 20.11 42.12
N SER A 607 55.63 19.17 42.66
CA SER A 607 54.29 19.32 43.29
C SER A 607 53.08 19.56 42.37
N GLY A 608 51.90 18.98 42.60
CA GLY A 608 51.46 18.06 43.65
C GLY A 608 49.92 18.06 43.76
N GLY A 609 49.34 16.90 44.12
CA GLY A 609 48.00 16.74 44.73
C GLY A 609 46.80 16.85 43.76
N THR A 610 45.68 16.16 43.94
CA THR A 610 45.19 15.16 44.90
C THR A 610 43.87 14.61 44.34
N ALA A 611 43.59 13.33 44.56
CA ALA A 611 42.32 12.68 44.25
C ALA A 611 41.46 12.51 45.53
N PHE A 612 40.14 12.64 45.36
CA PHE A 612 39.03 12.15 46.20
C PHE A 612 37.83 11.98 45.24
N SER A 613 36.77 11.21 45.45
CA SER A 613 36.42 9.99 46.22
C SER A 613 34.91 9.84 45.98
N TYR A 614 34.44 8.63 45.69
CA TYR A 614 33.04 8.26 45.41
C TYR A 614 32.09 8.35 46.62
N GLY A 615 30.79 8.40 46.32
CA GLY A 615 29.63 8.02 47.15
C GLY A 615 28.33 8.60 46.54
N GLU A 616 27.15 7.99 46.54
CA GLU A 616 26.62 6.74 47.09
C GLU A 616 25.17 6.62 46.54
N SER A 617 24.70 5.41 46.26
CA SER A 617 23.34 5.08 45.80
C SER A 617 22.46 4.63 46.97
N GLY A 618 21.17 5.01 46.97
CA GLY A 618 20.16 4.48 47.88
C GLY A 618 18.83 4.27 47.17
N GLU A 619 18.36 3.03 47.19
CA GLU A 619 16.98 2.60 46.89
C GLU A 619 16.26 2.30 48.21
N GLU A 620 14.96 2.61 48.29
CA GLU A 620 14.05 2.16 49.34
C GLU A 620 12.69 1.76 48.73
N GLU A 621 12.03 0.81 49.38
CA GLU A 621 11.02 -0.15 48.94
C GLU A 621 9.56 0.33 48.74
N ALA A 622 8.76 -0.55 48.12
CA ALA A 622 7.30 -0.61 48.12
C ALA A 622 6.71 -0.88 49.54
N PRO A 623 5.37 -0.79 49.77
CA PRO A 623 4.55 -2.03 49.68
C PRO A 623 3.02 -1.91 49.41
N ALA A 624 2.46 -3.04 48.95
CA ALA A 624 1.23 -3.77 49.34
C ALA A 624 -0.23 -3.29 49.04
N ALA A 625 -1.02 -4.29 48.62
CA ALA A 625 -2.46 -4.36 48.32
C ALA A 625 -3.35 -4.61 49.55
N GLU A 626 -4.70 -4.58 49.39
CA GLU A 626 -5.69 -5.62 49.84
C GLU A 626 -7.20 -5.21 49.66
N GLU A 627 -7.95 -6.09 48.96
CA GLU A 627 -9.36 -6.58 49.00
C GLU A 627 -10.67 -5.85 49.47
N ALA A 628 -11.74 -6.18 48.68
CA ALA A 628 -13.09 -6.74 49.01
C ALA A 628 -14.40 -5.89 49.15
N ALA A 629 -15.47 -6.45 48.54
CA ALA A 629 -16.91 -6.08 48.46
C ALA A 629 -17.72 -6.46 49.75
N PRO A 630 -19.09 -6.51 49.90
CA PRO A 630 -20.21 -6.66 48.91
C PRO A 630 -21.61 -6.02 49.23
N ALA A 631 -22.63 -6.30 48.38
CA ALA A 631 -24.00 -6.84 48.67
C ALA A 631 -25.30 -6.13 48.14
N GLU A 632 -26.20 -7.01 47.62
CA GLU A 632 -27.59 -7.03 47.06
C GLU A 632 -28.78 -6.20 47.64
N GLU A 633 -29.86 -6.04 46.83
CA GLU A 633 -31.29 -6.32 47.18
C GLU A 633 -32.22 -6.48 45.93
N THR A 634 -33.40 -7.11 46.09
CA THR A 634 -34.24 -7.89 45.12
C THR A 634 -35.65 -7.32 44.72
N ALA A 635 -36.12 -7.63 43.47
CA ALA A 635 -37.47 -8.03 42.93
C ALA A 635 -38.75 -7.10 43.03
N PRO A 636 -39.93 -7.36 42.37
CA PRO A 636 -40.36 -8.49 41.48
C PRO A 636 -41.32 -8.21 40.23
N ALA A 637 -41.46 -9.23 39.37
CA ALA A 637 -42.63 -9.84 38.66
C ALA A 637 -43.62 -9.09 37.71
N GLY A 638 -43.88 -9.71 36.54
CA GLY A 638 -45.10 -9.57 35.71
C GLY A 638 -45.15 -10.51 34.48
N THR A 639 -46.15 -11.40 34.42
CA THR A 639 -46.43 -12.45 33.42
C THR A 639 -47.40 -12.01 32.30
N THR A 640 -47.35 -12.57 31.08
CA THR A 640 -48.54 -13.08 30.32
C THR A 640 -48.18 -13.86 29.04
N GLU A 641 -49.08 -14.77 28.65
CA GLU A 641 -48.97 -15.86 27.67
C GLU A 641 -49.22 -15.53 26.17
N THR A 642 -48.74 -16.44 25.32
CA THR A 642 -48.97 -16.84 23.91
C THR A 642 -50.42 -16.77 23.34
N PRO A 643 -50.68 -16.73 21.99
CA PRO A 643 -50.57 -17.93 21.13
C PRO A 643 -50.16 -17.77 19.63
N ASP A 644 -49.42 -18.80 19.22
CA ASP A 644 -49.34 -19.52 17.93
C ASP A 644 -50.57 -19.45 17.00
N THR A 645 -50.32 -19.31 15.68
CA THR A 645 -50.94 -20.14 14.63
C THR A 645 -50.04 -20.18 13.38
N GLY A 646 -49.48 -21.36 13.09
CA GLY A 646 -48.65 -21.60 11.90
C GLY A 646 -49.37 -21.78 10.57
N LEU A 647 -48.61 -22.17 9.54
CA LEU A 647 -49.13 -22.90 8.38
C LEU A 647 -48.02 -23.72 7.70
N THR A 648 -48.31 -25.01 7.56
CA THR A 648 -47.50 -26.06 6.93
C THR A 648 -47.65 -26.13 5.41
N GLY A 649 -46.52 -26.31 4.72
CA GLY A 649 -46.29 -27.34 3.69
C GLY A 649 -46.82 -27.11 2.25
N ILE A 650 -46.00 -27.45 1.25
CA ILE A 650 -46.04 -28.74 0.53
C ILE A 650 -44.98 -28.77 -0.59
N THR A 651 -44.28 -29.90 -0.60
CA THR A 651 -43.30 -30.49 -1.52
C THR A 651 -43.74 -30.70 -2.99
N GLY A 652 -42.78 -30.74 -3.92
CA GLY A 652 -42.91 -31.52 -5.18
C GLY A 652 -41.80 -31.34 -6.23
N ALA A 653 -40.86 -32.29 -6.29
CA ALA A 653 -40.00 -32.61 -7.44
C ALA A 653 -40.84 -33.15 -8.65
N VAL A 654 -40.42 -33.25 -9.93
CA VAL A 654 -39.21 -33.89 -10.51
C VAL A 654 -39.06 -33.56 -12.03
N THR A 655 -37.79 -33.55 -12.52
CA THR A 655 -37.25 -33.95 -13.85
C THR A 655 -37.55 -33.19 -15.17
N GLY A 656 -36.52 -32.50 -15.68
CA GLY A 656 -35.71 -32.97 -16.83
C GLY A 656 -36.05 -32.51 -18.27
N GLY A 657 -35.12 -31.78 -18.90
CA GLY A 657 -34.84 -31.91 -20.35
C GLY A 657 -34.90 -30.64 -21.20
N ALA A 658 -33.71 -30.04 -21.41
CA ALA A 658 -33.24 -29.23 -22.53
C ALA A 658 -34.28 -28.67 -23.55
N GLY A 659 -34.43 -27.33 -23.54
CA GLY A 659 -35.00 -26.58 -24.66
C GLY A 659 -35.98 -25.48 -24.24
N ALA A 660 -35.55 -24.48 -23.46
CA ALA A 660 -36.42 -23.33 -23.12
C ALA A 660 -35.69 -22.00 -22.82
N ASN A 661 -34.52 -21.72 -23.39
CA ASN A 661 -33.77 -20.49 -23.08
C ASN A 661 -33.92 -19.36 -24.12
N LEU A 662 -35.06 -19.26 -24.81
CA LEU A 662 -35.37 -18.06 -25.63
C LEU A 662 -36.71 -17.41 -25.26
N ALA A 663 -37.64 -18.17 -24.67
CA ALA A 663 -38.96 -17.66 -24.28
C ALA A 663 -38.92 -16.93 -22.93
N THR A 664 -38.06 -17.35 -22.00
CA THR A 664 -37.90 -16.72 -20.68
C THR A 664 -37.24 -15.34 -20.80
N TYR A 665 -36.23 -15.19 -21.67
CA TYR A 665 -35.55 -13.91 -21.91
C TYR A 665 -36.45 -12.84 -22.53
N LEU A 666 -37.34 -13.20 -23.45
CA LEU A 666 -38.33 -12.27 -24.00
C LEU A 666 -39.41 -11.86 -22.99
N ILE A 667 -39.68 -12.70 -21.98
CA ILE A 667 -40.66 -12.40 -20.94
C ILE A 667 -40.05 -11.49 -19.87
N VAL A 668 -38.80 -11.71 -19.46
CA VAL A 668 -38.09 -10.85 -18.50
C VAL A 668 -37.83 -9.46 -19.11
N PHE A 669 -37.35 -9.39 -20.36
CA PHE A 669 -37.16 -8.10 -21.06
C PHE A 669 -38.49 -7.33 -21.25
N ALA A 670 -39.60 -8.03 -21.53
CA ALA A 670 -40.91 -7.40 -21.65
C ALA A 670 -41.51 -6.97 -20.30
N ILE A 671 -41.17 -7.64 -19.19
CA ILE A 671 -41.58 -7.26 -17.83
C ILE A 671 -40.81 -6.04 -17.35
N ILE A 672 -39.51 -5.95 -17.62
CA ILE A 672 -38.66 -4.81 -17.23
C ILE A 672 -39.04 -3.55 -18.01
N VAL A 673 -39.12 -3.64 -19.34
CA VAL A 673 -39.57 -2.51 -20.19
C VAL A 673 -41.04 -2.13 -19.91
N GLY A 674 -41.88 -3.12 -19.59
CA GLY A 674 -43.27 -2.90 -19.21
C GLY A 674 -43.44 -2.21 -17.85
N GLY A 675 -42.57 -2.54 -16.89
CA GLY A 675 -42.49 -1.88 -15.57
C GLY A 675 -42.03 -0.43 -15.69
N LEU A 676 -41.01 -0.18 -16.51
CA LEU A 676 -40.46 1.16 -16.78
C LEU A 676 -41.51 2.08 -17.42
N LEU A 677 -42.26 1.60 -18.41
CA LEU A 677 -43.32 2.38 -19.06
C LEU A 677 -44.53 2.65 -18.15
N LEU A 678 -44.79 1.77 -17.17
CA LEU A 678 -45.85 1.96 -16.18
C LEU A 678 -45.42 2.98 -15.11
N TYR A 679 -44.17 2.92 -14.66
CA TYR A 679 -43.56 3.88 -13.73
C TYR A 679 -43.55 5.31 -14.31
N MET A 680 -43.10 5.48 -15.55
CA MET A 680 -43.14 6.77 -16.25
C MET A 680 -44.56 7.34 -16.42
N LYS A 681 -45.56 6.47 -16.65
CA LYS A 681 -46.97 6.89 -16.75
C LYS A 681 -47.58 7.30 -15.42
N VAL A 682 -47.17 6.69 -14.31
CA VAL A 682 -47.64 7.03 -12.96
C VAL A 682 -47.00 8.33 -12.48
N ARG A 683 -45.72 8.59 -12.82
CA ARG A 683 -45.02 9.84 -12.52
C ARG A 683 -45.64 11.03 -13.27
N LYS A 684 -45.91 10.89 -14.57
CA LYS A 684 -46.54 11.94 -15.40
C LYS A 684 -48.01 12.25 -15.08
N ALA A 685 -48.65 11.47 -14.21
CA ALA A 685 -50.02 11.70 -13.73
C ALA A 685 -50.05 12.32 -12.32
N LYS A 686 -48.89 12.52 -11.69
CA LYS A 686 -48.72 13.21 -10.39
C LYS A 686 -48.18 14.64 -10.53
N GLU A 687 -47.81 15.05 -11.75
CA GLU A 687 -47.71 16.44 -12.22
C GLU A 687 -49.06 16.90 -12.80
#